data_AF-C6R6E9-F1
#
_entry.id   AF-C6R6E9-F1
#
_cell.length_a   1.000
_cell.length_b   1.000
_cell.length_c   1.000
_cell.angle_alpha   90.00
_cell.angle_beta   90.00
_cell.angle_gamma   90.00
#
_symmetry.space_group_name_H-M   'P 1'
#
loop_
_entity.id
_entity.type
_entity.pdbx_description
1 polymer ?
#
loop_
_entity_poly.entity_id
_entity_poly.type
_entity_poly.pdbx_seq_one_letter_code
_entity_poly.pdbx_strand_id
1 'polypeptide(L)'
;MSQRRFYKAALITSISLAGSSLVAPAFASAQSLPKADIFDMALDNGVITNSASETEPLTIGAPSVAQDSVLERPVAQFDGRKDAVGFDIGDKFDQVKDGFTVECVFRYDGDFDGNEKSLCANKEAGGWAMVIYGDQLTFTVNANGGYKKAQQKMEPGQWYHAVGVFDGTKNELYVNGEKVAENTGATGEIKKPKSNSTAVMIGADSGPNNGAQFYSDVAVSEARVFSDPLSAQDVTALYEDSNLSTDKKAEITSSTPSAGDHLTSPVTFGVEVNDEALISRELTYTLDGEEIERGQEIGTGLKEGNHVIEVEGHDVFGNQISHSIDFTSGNLPGAAGTDSAPTGNGATISARAENPSGGDVETTFTEADVSVAEKGFQGTFDEIPEELVFEYQDGEDFEKSLNPSNEEAQKSASTENVPFQRFDLSLKDADKDTHDLAWSGAVDPKRAVRLMAWNTKTSAWEKLAESRGVSEDQVSLSAQVNSDFVDGDTIHTMVVGYDVFADDLKEPVNEEFADANDYDFAIAHHTDTQYLSEGAVEKATAEERKKWEEGYTSATKWIADNAEKRKIAYSAHTGDLIENWRVAGSDRANAKKEFEVASKAQKNLEDAGVVNGVLPGNHDNISGEEVGAGNLYNEYFGPERYEAQQGKGNWAKEDASYHPYAEGNNDNHYDLFTTNGMDFIALHLGYDVTEEEAAWADKVLKQYPDRNAIVLTHAYLKPSNSPDGRNSDFSHDGVMVYDNVIKKNPNVALVLAGHEHGVSIVTRKDVGHTNNHVTELLADYQFYEVGSDEMGLTEIGEYDGDTGLRFGSSYLRLLQFDLKNNEMVVDTYSPLLDDHNATEYDDRQRYNGHEDEFRVPIQFKTRKTDFQTKSMVALTDTGKEIGKDTAKSGWPTSTVYKDLKAGQTYGWYATTADASSKDTNKRGIVRQFGVFTAQENTADNAAPELIVPSEKLTISQGAEADLTKGVSAKDKEDGDLTDKVKVIGSVDTSKPGTYSVTYAVTDSAGNQALASRVVEVSATDGNDNTGSSSSSESSSSSSSSNQGSSHRVLPAIFGALIGAVGATGIIAGMLNYFAPETIQKLKRAFGF
;
A
#
# COMPACT_ATOMS: atom_id res chain seq x y z
N MET A 1 -54.75 -19.19 36.33
CA MET A 1 -55.32 -18.07 37.14
C MET A 1 -54.29 -16.93 37.17
N SER A 2 -54.72 -15.67 37.35
CA SER A 2 -53.90 -14.46 37.64
C SER A 2 -52.62 -14.25 36.80
N GLN A 3 -52.65 -13.47 35.71
CA GLN A 3 -52.48 -12.00 35.66
C GLN A 3 -51.12 -11.42 36.11
N ARG A 4 -50.38 -10.83 35.15
CA ARG A 4 -50.07 -9.37 35.00
C ARG A 4 -49.20 -9.19 33.74
N ARG A 5 -49.73 -8.58 32.67
CA ARG A 5 -49.70 -7.14 32.30
C ARG A 5 -48.39 -6.67 31.63
N PHE A 6 -48.49 -6.26 30.36
CA PHE A 6 -47.99 -4.97 29.84
C PHE A 6 -48.93 -4.45 28.73
N TYR A 7 -48.63 -3.31 28.10
CA TYR A 7 -49.63 -2.41 27.47
C TYR A 7 -49.62 -2.36 25.92
N LYS A 8 -50.64 -1.69 25.36
CA LYS A 8 -50.89 -1.55 23.92
C LYS A 8 -50.20 -0.33 23.28
N ALA A 9 -49.88 -0.46 21.99
CA ALA A 9 -50.17 0.57 20.98
C ALA A 9 -51.24 0.00 19.99
N ALA A 10 -51.94 0.84 19.22
CA ALA A 10 -53.00 0.36 18.31
C ALA A 10 -53.22 1.26 17.08
N LEU A 11 -53.46 0.60 15.95
CA LEU A 11 -53.72 1.18 14.62
C LEU A 11 -55.07 1.91 14.53
N ILE A 12 -55.17 2.97 13.71
CA ILE A 12 -56.43 3.51 13.18
C ILE A 12 -56.27 3.80 11.68
N THR A 13 -57.27 3.42 10.89
CA THR A 13 -57.33 3.58 9.42
C THR A 13 -58.46 4.54 9.04
N SER A 14 -58.25 5.42 8.05
CA SER A 14 -59.24 6.44 7.64
C SER A 14 -59.40 6.57 6.12
N ILE A 15 -60.27 5.72 5.56
CA ILE A 15 -61.29 5.98 4.51
C ILE A 15 -61.03 7.09 3.47
N SER A 16 -61.11 6.72 2.20
CA SER A 16 -61.20 7.63 1.04
C SER A 16 -62.59 8.22 0.81
N LEU A 17 -62.66 9.43 0.24
CA LEU A 17 -63.81 9.93 -0.51
C LEU A 17 -63.34 10.52 -1.85
N ALA A 18 -64.03 10.19 -2.94
CA ALA A 18 -63.76 10.74 -4.27
C ALA A 18 -64.61 12.00 -4.52
N GLY A 19 -64.07 12.99 -5.24
CA GLY A 19 -64.80 14.21 -5.58
C GLY A 19 -64.15 15.08 -6.65
N SER A 20 -64.79 15.13 -7.82
CA SER A 20 -64.65 16.17 -8.86
C SER A 20 -63.30 16.29 -9.60
N SER A 21 -63.26 15.76 -10.82
CA SER A 21 -62.26 16.12 -11.82
C SER A 21 -62.36 17.60 -12.21
N LEU A 22 -61.33 18.38 -11.88
CA LEU A 22 -61.06 19.66 -12.54
C LEU A 22 -59.82 19.49 -13.42
N VAL A 23 -60.05 19.21 -14.70
CA VAL A 23 -59.00 19.29 -15.72
C VAL A 23 -58.72 20.76 -15.98
N ALA A 24 -57.85 21.35 -15.16
CA ALA A 24 -57.15 22.56 -15.55
C ALA A 24 -56.14 22.17 -16.66
N PRO A 25 -56.14 22.84 -17.82
CA PRO A 25 -55.06 22.63 -18.79
C PRO A 25 -53.79 23.23 -18.19
N ALA A 26 -52.85 22.37 -17.81
CA ALA A 26 -51.52 22.77 -17.36
C ALA A 26 -50.71 23.29 -18.56
N PHE A 27 -51.05 24.48 -19.04
CA PHE A 27 -50.11 25.35 -19.73
C PHE A 27 -49.12 25.88 -18.70
N ALA A 28 -48.22 25.00 -18.23
CA ALA A 28 -46.92 25.43 -17.81
C ALA A 28 -46.27 26.05 -19.05
N SER A 29 -46.15 27.37 -19.06
CA SER A 29 -45.21 28.01 -19.97
C SER A 29 -43.82 27.52 -19.55
N ALA A 30 -43.11 26.83 -20.44
CA ALA A 30 -41.70 26.55 -20.22
C ALA A 30 -41.00 27.87 -19.85
N GLN A 31 -40.43 27.93 -18.65
CA GLN A 31 -39.70 29.11 -18.19
C GLN A 31 -38.52 29.28 -19.14
N SER A 32 -38.33 30.50 -19.66
CA SER A 32 -37.16 30.77 -20.49
C SER A 32 -35.94 30.68 -19.59
N LEU A 33 -35.08 29.69 -19.83
CA LEU A 33 -33.82 29.52 -19.11
C LEU A 33 -33.07 30.85 -19.06
N PRO A 34 -32.51 31.22 -17.89
CA PRO A 34 -31.68 32.41 -17.78
C PRO A 34 -30.48 32.28 -18.70
N LYS A 35 -29.99 33.40 -19.23
CA LYS A 35 -28.82 33.42 -20.12
C LYS A 35 -27.68 34.13 -19.44
N ALA A 36 -26.55 33.44 -19.34
CA ALA A 36 -25.32 34.04 -18.84
C ALA A 36 -24.75 35.03 -19.85
N ASP A 37 -24.26 36.14 -19.33
CA ASP A 37 -23.80 37.32 -20.07
C ASP A 37 -22.37 37.74 -19.70
N ILE A 38 -21.89 37.30 -18.53
CA ILE A 38 -20.52 37.49 -18.07
C ILE A 38 -19.63 36.37 -18.63
N PHE A 39 -19.98 35.11 -18.37
CA PHE A 39 -19.25 33.90 -18.78
C PHE A 39 -20.22 32.73 -18.99
N ASP A 40 -20.03 31.92 -20.04
CA ASP A 40 -20.83 30.73 -20.35
C ASP A 40 -19.93 29.67 -21.01
N MET A 41 -19.59 28.59 -20.30
CA MET A 41 -18.64 27.59 -20.79
C MET A 41 -19.25 26.73 -21.90
N ALA A 42 -18.55 26.59 -23.03
CA ALA A 42 -18.91 25.71 -24.14
C ALA A 42 -17.75 24.75 -24.50
N LEU A 43 -18.09 23.47 -24.68
CA LEU A 43 -17.14 22.35 -24.87
C LEU A 43 -17.21 21.85 -26.32
N ASP A 44 -16.69 22.64 -27.26
CA ASP A 44 -16.82 22.42 -28.70
C ASP A 44 -15.58 21.76 -29.30
N ASN A 45 -15.75 20.64 -30.03
CA ASN A 45 -14.70 19.92 -30.76
C ASN A 45 -13.46 19.52 -29.91
N GLY A 46 -13.64 19.34 -28.60
CA GLY A 46 -12.56 19.03 -27.67
C GLY A 46 -11.84 20.25 -27.07
N VAL A 47 -12.39 21.47 -27.25
CA VAL A 47 -11.81 22.72 -26.77
C VAL A 47 -12.78 23.42 -25.80
N ILE A 48 -12.24 23.96 -24.71
CA ILE A 48 -12.99 24.75 -23.71
C ILE A 48 -13.04 26.20 -24.18
N THR A 49 -14.24 26.76 -24.31
CA THR A 49 -14.49 28.11 -24.87
C THR A 49 -15.55 28.88 -24.07
N ASN A 50 -15.70 30.18 -24.33
CA ASN A 50 -16.68 31.06 -23.68
C ASN A 50 -17.72 31.56 -24.70
N SER A 51 -18.97 31.14 -24.55
CA SER A 51 -20.11 31.54 -25.38
C SER A 51 -20.49 33.03 -25.19
N ALA A 52 -20.21 33.61 -24.01
CA ALA A 52 -20.59 34.97 -23.64
C ALA A 52 -19.59 36.07 -24.07
N SER A 53 -18.45 35.72 -24.69
CA SER A 53 -17.52 36.67 -25.33
C SER A 53 -16.40 35.97 -26.11
N GLU A 54 -15.94 36.59 -27.20
CA GLU A 54 -14.77 36.20 -28.02
C GLU A 54 -13.42 36.37 -27.28
N THR A 55 -13.36 36.05 -25.98
CA THR A 55 -12.14 36.06 -25.16
C THR A 55 -11.44 34.70 -25.29
N GLU A 56 -10.19 34.70 -25.75
CA GLU A 56 -9.35 33.50 -25.83
C GLU A 56 -9.13 32.88 -24.43
N PRO A 57 -9.08 31.54 -24.31
CA PRO A 57 -8.83 30.86 -23.05
C PRO A 57 -7.39 31.05 -22.55
N LEU A 58 -7.25 31.24 -21.23
CA LEU A 58 -6.00 31.14 -20.49
C LEU A 58 -5.84 29.68 -20.01
N THR A 59 -5.44 28.79 -20.91
CA THR A 59 -5.17 27.39 -20.58
C THR A 59 -3.85 27.26 -19.81
N ILE A 60 -3.89 26.54 -18.69
CA ILE A 60 -2.76 26.20 -17.83
C ILE A 60 -2.79 24.68 -17.63
N GLY A 61 -1.63 24.03 -17.65
CA GLY A 61 -1.56 22.56 -17.71
C GLY A 61 -2.00 22.00 -19.07
N ALA A 62 -2.60 20.81 -19.07
CA ALA A 62 -3.14 20.12 -20.25
C ALA A 62 -4.58 19.59 -20.04
N PRO A 63 -5.53 20.40 -19.53
CA PRO A 63 -6.91 19.97 -19.29
C PRO A 63 -7.55 19.42 -20.56
N SER A 64 -8.27 18.30 -20.41
CA SER A 64 -8.86 17.57 -21.53
C SER A 64 -10.37 17.75 -21.61
N VAL A 65 -10.96 17.40 -22.75
CA VAL A 65 -12.42 17.33 -22.92
C VAL A 65 -12.79 15.93 -23.40
N ALA A 66 -13.46 15.18 -22.53
CA ALA A 66 -13.85 13.79 -22.74
C ALA A 66 -15.39 13.66 -22.80
N GLN A 67 -15.88 12.58 -23.41
CA GLN A 67 -17.30 12.26 -23.40
C GLN A 67 -17.62 11.47 -22.12
N ASP A 68 -18.42 12.01 -21.21
CA ASP A 68 -18.92 11.26 -20.05
C ASP A 68 -20.02 10.28 -20.48
N SER A 69 -19.90 9.02 -20.06
CA SER A 69 -20.81 7.93 -20.44
C SER A 69 -22.17 8.01 -19.74
N VAL A 70 -22.23 8.62 -18.56
CA VAL A 70 -23.43 8.69 -17.73
C VAL A 70 -24.28 9.90 -18.09
N LEU A 71 -23.67 11.07 -18.24
CA LEU A 71 -24.33 12.30 -18.70
C LEU A 71 -24.55 12.33 -20.23
N GLU A 72 -23.93 11.40 -20.97
CA GLU A 72 -23.99 11.30 -22.44
C GLU A 72 -23.55 12.59 -23.17
N ARG A 73 -22.67 13.40 -22.55
CA ARG A 73 -22.20 14.69 -23.08
C ARG A 73 -20.71 14.94 -22.80
N PRO A 74 -20.07 15.89 -23.52
CA PRO A 74 -18.70 16.31 -23.21
C PRO A 74 -18.59 16.92 -21.81
N VAL A 75 -17.46 16.68 -21.16
CA VAL A 75 -17.05 17.28 -19.87
C VAL A 75 -15.57 17.66 -19.95
N ALA A 76 -15.20 18.78 -19.34
CA ALA A 76 -13.81 19.18 -19.15
C ALA A 76 -13.23 18.44 -17.93
N GLN A 77 -12.01 17.92 -18.03
CA GLN A 77 -11.31 17.21 -16.95
C GLN A 77 -10.03 17.97 -16.57
N PHE A 78 -9.77 18.06 -15.26
CA PHE A 78 -8.66 18.78 -14.66
C PHE A 78 -7.96 17.90 -13.60
N ASP A 79 -6.63 17.80 -13.65
CA ASP A 79 -5.80 16.88 -12.85
C ASP A 79 -5.60 17.23 -11.35
N GLY A 80 -6.19 18.33 -10.87
CA GLY A 80 -6.03 18.80 -9.48
C GLY A 80 -4.62 19.22 -9.07
N ARG A 81 -3.69 19.37 -10.02
CA ARG A 81 -2.27 19.67 -9.76
C ARG A 81 -1.80 20.92 -10.52
N LYS A 82 -2.17 21.05 -11.79
CA LYS A 82 -1.75 22.14 -12.69
C LYS A 82 -2.79 22.51 -13.75
N ASP A 83 -3.80 21.67 -13.99
CA ASP A 83 -4.77 21.90 -15.05
C ASP A 83 -5.80 22.97 -14.66
N ALA A 84 -5.93 24.01 -15.48
CA ALA A 84 -6.96 25.04 -15.34
C ALA A 84 -7.28 25.72 -16.68
N VAL A 85 -8.47 26.30 -16.82
CA VAL A 85 -8.77 27.25 -17.90
C VAL A 85 -9.40 28.52 -17.34
N GLY A 86 -8.77 29.67 -17.61
CA GLY A 86 -9.25 30.99 -17.22
C GLY A 86 -9.86 31.78 -18.37
N PHE A 87 -10.86 32.60 -18.09
CA PHE A 87 -11.40 33.59 -19.04
C PHE A 87 -11.47 34.96 -18.38
N ASP A 88 -10.65 35.92 -18.83
CA ASP A 88 -10.61 37.27 -18.27
C ASP A 88 -11.90 38.05 -18.58
N ILE A 89 -12.61 38.47 -17.52
CA ILE A 89 -13.82 39.27 -17.64
C ILE A 89 -13.51 40.78 -17.53
N GLY A 90 -12.32 41.17 -17.04
CA GLY A 90 -11.80 42.55 -17.03
C GLY A 90 -12.77 43.64 -16.55
N ASP A 91 -13.29 44.41 -17.51
CA ASP A 91 -14.28 45.49 -17.29
C ASP A 91 -15.71 44.97 -17.03
N LYS A 92 -16.06 43.73 -17.44
CA LYS A 92 -17.34 43.09 -17.05
C LYS A 92 -17.44 42.87 -15.54
N PHE A 93 -16.33 42.83 -14.80
CA PHE A 93 -16.37 42.66 -13.33
C PHE A 93 -17.23 43.74 -12.65
N ASP A 94 -17.25 44.97 -13.18
CA ASP A 94 -18.02 46.07 -12.60
C ASP A 94 -19.55 45.88 -12.77
N GLN A 95 -19.99 44.83 -13.48
CA GLN A 95 -21.39 44.42 -13.68
C GLN A 95 -21.86 43.34 -12.68
N VAL A 96 -20.94 42.64 -12.01
CA VAL A 96 -21.25 41.61 -10.98
C VAL A 96 -21.06 42.13 -9.54
N LYS A 97 -20.82 43.43 -9.38
CA LYS A 97 -20.26 43.96 -8.12
C LYS A 97 -21.27 44.14 -6.99
N ASP A 98 -22.53 44.43 -7.31
CA ASP A 98 -23.63 44.63 -6.34
C ASP A 98 -24.70 43.52 -6.39
N GLY A 99 -24.62 42.61 -7.34
CA GLY A 99 -25.37 41.35 -7.42
C GLY A 99 -24.81 40.49 -8.56
N PHE A 100 -24.94 39.16 -8.46
CA PHE A 100 -24.57 38.19 -9.53
C PHE A 100 -25.02 36.77 -9.18
N THR A 101 -24.89 35.85 -10.15
CA THR A 101 -25.03 34.40 -9.93
C THR A 101 -23.89 33.64 -10.59
N VAL A 102 -23.47 32.55 -9.97
CA VAL A 102 -22.47 31.57 -10.47
C VAL A 102 -23.11 30.19 -10.50
N GLU A 103 -22.97 29.49 -11.61
CA GLU A 103 -23.33 28.08 -11.75
C GLU A 103 -22.08 27.26 -12.07
N CYS A 104 -21.97 26.08 -11.45
CA CYS A 104 -20.87 25.13 -11.64
C CYS A 104 -21.47 23.72 -11.54
N VAL A 105 -21.38 22.92 -12.61
CA VAL A 105 -21.97 21.56 -12.68
C VAL A 105 -20.84 20.54 -12.86
N PHE A 106 -20.49 19.87 -11.77
CA PHE A 106 -19.19 19.22 -11.62
C PHE A 106 -19.27 17.88 -10.86
N ARG A 107 -18.28 17.02 -11.06
CA ARG A 107 -17.96 15.85 -10.22
C ARG A 107 -16.53 16.02 -9.70
N TYR A 108 -16.34 16.07 -8.39
CA TYR A 108 -15.00 16.15 -7.78
C TYR A 108 -14.50 14.72 -7.53
N ASP A 109 -13.43 14.33 -8.21
CA ASP A 109 -12.96 12.95 -8.22
C ASP A 109 -11.78 12.71 -7.27
N GLY A 110 -11.07 13.76 -6.86
CA GLY A 110 -9.99 13.68 -5.87
C GLY A 110 -10.49 13.44 -4.43
N ASP A 111 -9.53 13.35 -3.50
CA ASP A 111 -9.80 13.14 -2.07
C ASP A 111 -9.78 14.46 -1.25
N PHE A 112 -10.22 14.40 0.01
CA PHE A 112 -10.33 15.56 0.91
C PHE A 112 -9.05 15.75 1.75
N ASP A 113 -8.01 16.34 1.16
CA ASP A 113 -6.72 16.65 1.79
C ASP A 113 -6.73 17.84 2.77
N GLY A 114 -7.87 18.51 2.95
CA GLY A 114 -8.03 19.69 3.80
C GLY A 114 -7.56 21.02 3.17
N ASN A 115 -6.96 20.98 1.98
CA ASN A 115 -6.59 22.18 1.23
C ASN A 115 -7.83 22.85 0.60
N GLU A 116 -7.61 23.99 -0.06
CA GLU A 116 -8.61 24.61 -0.92
C GLU A 116 -8.60 23.96 -2.31
N LYS A 117 -9.77 23.54 -2.79
CA LYS A 117 -9.99 23.03 -4.16
C LYS A 117 -11.03 23.92 -4.85
N SER A 118 -10.60 24.87 -5.67
CA SER A 118 -11.51 25.79 -6.36
C SER A 118 -11.99 25.22 -7.70
N LEU A 119 -13.31 25.20 -7.89
CA LEU A 119 -13.99 24.48 -8.98
C LEU A 119 -14.33 25.41 -10.14
N CYS A 120 -15.01 26.51 -9.80
CA CYS A 120 -15.32 27.66 -10.64
C CYS A 120 -15.09 28.91 -9.78
N ALA A 121 -14.09 29.75 -10.07
CA ALA A 121 -13.64 30.78 -9.12
C ALA A 121 -12.99 32.04 -9.74
N ASN A 122 -13.00 33.12 -8.96
CA ASN A 122 -12.31 34.38 -9.24
C ASN A 122 -11.95 35.09 -7.89
N LYS A 123 -10.94 34.60 -7.15
CA LYS A 123 -10.79 34.83 -5.69
C LYS A 123 -9.40 35.30 -5.19
N GLU A 124 -8.74 36.29 -5.84
CA GLU A 124 -7.48 36.86 -5.32
C GLU A 124 -7.70 37.99 -4.29
N ALA A 125 -7.76 37.61 -3.00
CA ALA A 125 -8.05 38.48 -1.86
C ALA A 125 -9.26 39.43 -2.05
N GLY A 126 -10.23 39.01 -2.87
CA GLY A 126 -11.42 39.71 -3.36
C GLY A 126 -12.32 38.70 -4.10
N GLY A 127 -13.31 39.18 -4.85
CA GLY A 127 -14.16 38.36 -5.73
C GLY A 127 -14.92 37.24 -5.01
N TRP A 128 -14.97 36.06 -5.63
CA TRP A 128 -15.83 34.94 -5.23
C TRP A 128 -15.26 33.58 -5.67
N ALA A 129 -15.73 32.49 -5.07
CA ALA A 129 -15.46 31.12 -5.56
C ALA A 129 -16.59 30.15 -5.24
N MET A 130 -16.80 29.18 -6.14
CA MET A 130 -17.38 27.87 -5.83
C MET A 130 -16.22 26.90 -5.58
N VAL A 131 -16.11 26.40 -4.35
CA VAL A 131 -14.85 25.88 -3.81
C VAL A 131 -15.11 24.84 -2.71
N ILE A 132 -14.25 23.84 -2.61
CA ILE A 132 -14.27 22.85 -1.53
C ILE A 132 -13.22 23.21 -0.48
N TYR A 133 -13.57 23.07 0.80
CA TYR A 133 -12.65 23.18 1.94
C TYR A 133 -12.81 21.94 2.82
N GLY A 134 -11.85 21.01 2.78
CA GLY A 134 -12.05 19.68 3.39
C GLY A 134 -13.21 18.97 2.69
N ASP A 135 -14.26 18.61 3.44
CA ASP A 135 -15.49 18.00 2.91
C ASP A 135 -16.62 19.02 2.57
N GLN A 136 -16.34 20.33 2.64
CA GLN A 136 -17.36 21.39 2.57
C GLN A 136 -17.42 22.08 1.19
N LEU A 137 -18.42 21.70 0.37
CA LEU A 137 -18.81 22.49 -0.80
C LEU A 137 -19.28 23.88 -0.34
N THR A 138 -18.62 24.92 -0.85
CA THR A 138 -18.75 26.30 -0.35
C THR A 138 -18.90 27.28 -1.51
N PHE A 139 -19.96 28.09 -1.48
CA PHE A 139 -19.97 29.36 -2.20
C PHE A 139 -19.47 30.47 -1.28
N THR A 140 -18.44 31.20 -1.71
CA THR A 140 -17.82 32.29 -0.93
C THR A 140 -17.72 33.59 -1.69
N VAL A 141 -17.96 34.72 -1.01
CA VAL A 141 -17.98 36.07 -1.60
C VAL A 141 -17.25 37.07 -0.69
N ASN A 142 -16.38 37.91 -1.24
CA ASN A 142 -15.64 38.94 -0.51
C ASN A 142 -16.43 40.26 -0.38
N ALA A 143 -17.42 40.27 0.52
CA ALA A 143 -18.24 41.44 0.84
C ALA A 143 -18.05 41.86 2.30
N ASN A 144 -18.44 43.09 2.70
CA ASN A 144 -18.42 43.54 4.09
C ASN A 144 -17.14 43.15 4.89
N GLY A 145 -15.97 43.52 4.34
CA GLY A 145 -14.67 43.37 4.99
C GLY A 145 -13.97 42.01 4.89
N GLY A 146 -14.53 41.01 4.20
CA GLY A 146 -13.83 39.74 3.94
C GLY A 146 -14.76 38.60 3.53
N TYR A 147 -14.21 37.45 3.16
CA TYR A 147 -14.98 36.29 2.68
C TYR A 147 -16.10 35.87 3.63
N LYS A 148 -17.30 35.66 3.07
CA LYS A 148 -18.46 35.06 3.74
C LYS A 148 -18.78 33.75 3.02
N LYS A 149 -18.94 32.66 3.78
CA LYS A 149 -19.19 31.31 3.27
C LYS A 149 -20.66 30.93 3.47
N ALA A 150 -21.28 30.36 2.44
CA ALA A 150 -22.47 29.52 2.51
C ALA A 150 -22.04 28.13 2.04
N GLN A 151 -22.25 27.08 2.85
CA GLN A 151 -21.58 25.79 2.66
C GLN A 151 -22.44 24.60 3.14
N GLN A 152 -22.16 23.43 2.57
CA GLN A 152 -22.74 22.13 2.92
C GLN A 152 -21.65 21.05 2.86
N LYS A 153 -21.77 19.95 3.62
CA LYS A 153 -20.95 18.76 3.35
C LYS A 153 -21.31 18.17 1.97
N MET A 154 -20.29 17.74 1.23
CA MET A 154 -20.41 16.90 0.04
C MET A 154 -19.64 15.58 0.22
N GLU A 155 -19.97 14.58 -0.61
CA GLU A 155 -19.16 13.37 -0.83
C GLU A 155 -18.50 13.45 -2.23
N PRO A 156 -17.29 12.87 -2.44
CA PRO A 156 -16.61 12.87 -3.74
C PRO A 156 -17.24 11.86 -4.72
N GLY A 157 -16.85 11.92 -5.99
CA GLY A 157 -17.33 11.02 -7.05
C GLY A 157 -18.81 11.19 -7.43
N GLN A 158 -19.47 12.26 -7.00
CA GLN A 158 -20.88 12.56 -7.30
C GLN A 158 -21.01 13.84 -8.12
N TRP A 159 -21.95 13.85 -9.07
CA TRP A 159 -22.30 15.03 -9.86
C TRP A 159 -23.18 15.98 -9.05
N TYR A 160 -22.74 17.22 -8.91
CA TYR A 160 -23.48 18.30 -8.26
C TYR A 160 -23.81 19.41 -9.25
N HIS A 161 -25.05 19.89 -9.20
CA HIS A 161 -25.45 21.20 -9.74
C HIS A 161 -25.34 22.22 -8.62
N ALA A 162 -24.26 23.01 -8.59
CA ALA A 162 -24.03 24.00 -7.54
C ALA A 162 -24.23 25.42 -8.08
N VAL A 163 -25.12 26.19 -7.44
CA VAL A 163 -25.41 27.58 -7.82
C VAL A 163 -25.24 28.52 -6.63
N GLY A 164 -24.32 29.48 -6.78
CA GLY A 164 -24.06 30.54 -5.82
C GLY A 164 -24.73 31.84 -6.23
N VAL A 165 -25.65 32.36 -5.42
CA VAL A 165 -26.35 33.62 -5.68
C VAL A 165 -25.90 34.69 -4.69
N PHE A 166 -25.65 35.91 -5.15
CA PHE A 166 -25.34 37.08 -4.31
C PHE A 166 -26.23 38.27 -4.68
N ASP A 167 -26.96 38.82 -3.72
CA ASP A 167 -27.97 39.89 -3.96
C ASP A 167 -27.59 41.26 -3.35
N GLY A 168 -26.33 41.45 -2.97
CA GLY A 168 -25.87 42.65 -2.25
C GLY A 168 -26.25 42.70 -0.77
N THR A 169 -27.04 41.74 -0.27
CA THR A 169 -27.49 41.65 1.14
C THR A 169 -27.17 40.31 1.82
N LYS A 170 -26.96 39.25 1.02
CA LYS A 170 -26.56 37.89 1.42
C LYS A 170 -25.87 37.18 0.26
N ASN A 171 -25.12 36.12 0.56
CA ASN A 171 -24.86 35.06 -0.41
C ASN A 171 -25.58 33.76 -0.02
N GLU A 172 -26.04 33.02 -1.02
CA GLU A 172 -26.79 31.77 -0.90
C GLU A 172 -26.13 30.67 -1.73
N LEU A 173 -26.09 29.46 -1.19
CA LEU A 173 -25.67 28.26 -1.91
C LEU A 173 -26.90 27.39 -2.17
N TYR A 174 -27.10 27.05 -3.43
CA TYR A 174 -28.04 26.05 -3.91
C TYR A 174 -27.26 24.83 -4.40
N VAL A 175 -27.79 23.64 -4.12
CA VAL A 175 -27.27 22.35 -4.59
C VAL A 175 -28.44 21.54 -5.11
N ASN A 176 -28.31 21.00 -6.33
CA ASN A 176 -29.31 20.18 -7.01
C ASN A 176 -30.71 20.84 -7.01
N GLY A 177 -30.74 22.13 -7.36
CA GLY A 177 -31.94 22.97 -7.43
C GLY A 177 -32.50 23.47 -6.08
N GLU A 178 -32.10 22.92 -4.93
CA GLU A 178 -32.58 23.33 -3.61
C GLU A 178 -31.61 24.29 -2.90
N LYS A 179 -32.11 25.25 -2.09
CA LYS A 179 -31.25 26.11 -1.28
C LYS A 179 -30.81 25.41 0.00
N VAL A 180 -29.51 25.16 0.12
CA VAL A 180 -28.91 24.40 1.23
C VAL A 180 -28.27 25.29 2.30
N ALA A 181 -27.78 26.49 1.93
CA ALA A 181 -27.18 27.43 2.88
C ALA A 181 -27.37 28.91 2.49
N GLU A 182 -27.30 29.80 3.49
CA GLU A 182 -27.30 31.26 3.31
C GLU A 182 -26.39 31.97 4.32
N ASN A 183 -25.85 33.13 3.96
CA ASN A 183 -25.05 33.98 4.84
C ASN A 183 -25.38 35.47 4.65
N THR A 184 -26.16 36.01 5.59
CA THR A 184 -26.61 37.42 5.63
C THR A 184 -25.52 38.40 6.12
N GLY A 185 -24.28 37.93 6.32
CA GLY A 185 -23.13 38.78 6.59
C GLY A 185 -22.52 39.43 5.34
N ALA A 186 -22.87 38.94 4.14
CA ALA A 186 -22.36 39.40 2.86
C ALA A 186 -23.18 40.60 2.35
N THR A 187 -22.77 41.82 2.72
CA THR A 187 -23.52 43.05 2.42
C THR A 187 -22.67 44.10 1.69
N GLY A 188 -23.31 44.88 0.83
CA GLY A 188 -22.68 45.92 0.01
C GLY A 188 -22.07 45.38 -1.29
N GLU A 189 -21.18 46.16 -1.91
CA GLU A 189 -20.48 45.71 -3.12
C GLU A 189 -19.39 44.68 -2.76
N ILE A 190 -19.16 43.70 -3.64
CA ILE A 190 -18.02 42.80 -3.54
C ILE A 190 -16.73 43.55 -3.86
N LYS A 191 -15.66 43.18 -3.17
CA LYS A 191 -14.34 43.75 -3.40
C LYS A 191 -13.73 43.14 -4.66
N LYS A 192 -13.38 43.94 -5.68
CA LYS A 192 -12.62 43.46 -6.86
C LYS A 192 -11.32 42.74 -6.44
N PRO A 193 -10.97 41.59 -7.04
CA PRO A 193 -9.69 40.92 -6.80
C PRO A 193 -8.50 41.86 -6.93
N LYS A 194 -7.40 41.53 -6.25
CA LYS A 194 -6.12 42.22 -6.40
C LYS A 194 -5.45 41.84 -7.74
N SER A 195 -4.26 42.41 -7.97
CA SER A 195 -3.25 41.84 -8.88
C SER A 195 -3.72 41.56 -10.31
N ASN A 196 -4.72 42.30 -10.80
CA ASN A 196 -5.38 42.10 -12.10
C ASN A 196 -6.00 40.68 -12.29
N SER A 197 -6.34 40.00 -11.20
CA SER A 197 -6.92 38.65 -11.19
C SER A 197 -8.41 38.68 -11.52
N THR A 198 -8.77 39.03 -12.75
CA THR A 198 -10.16 39.11 -13.25
C THR A 198 -10.60 37.93 -14.12
N ALA A 199 -9.81 36.88 -14.23
CA ALA A 199 -10.21 35.61 -14.86
C ALA A 199 -11.19 34.81 -13.99
N VAL A 200 -12.29 34.35 -14.60
CA VAL A 200 -13.04 33.20 -14.09
C VAL A 200 -12.24 31.96 -14.46
N MET A 201 -11.68 31.28 -13.45
CA MET A 201 -10.96 30.02 -13.58
C MET A 201 -11.90 28.84 -13.38
N ILE A 202 -11.73 27.81 -14.20
CA ILE A 202 -12.35 26.49 -14.07
C ILE A 202 -11.24 25.48 -13.78
N GLY A 203 -11.46 24.58 -12.82
CA GLY A 203 -10.46 23.62 -12.31
C GLY A 203 -9.49 24.21 -11.28
N ALA A 204 -9.50 25.53 -11.07
CA ALA A 204 -8.66 26.24 -10.11
C ALA A 204 -9.27 27.59 -9.70
N ASP A 205 -8.56 28.35 -8.87
CA ASP A 205 -8.79 29.77 -8.55
C ASP A 205 -7.85 30.69 -9.34
N SER A 206 -8.30 31.94 -9.55
CA SER A 206 -7.47 33.00 -10.15
C SER A 206 -6.46 33.53 -9.15
N GLY A 207 -5.19 33.16 -9.32
CA GLY A 207 -4.04 33.77 -8.67
C GLY A 207 -3.62 35.10 -9.30
N PRO A 208 -2.48 35.68 -8.86
CA PRO A 208 -1.98 36.96 -9.36
C PRO A 208 -1.83 37.01 -10.90
N ASN A 209 -2.25 38.12 -11.50
CA ASN A 209 -2.22 38.38 -12.96
C ASN A 209 -2.89 37.30 -13.83
N ASN A 210 -3.93 36.63 -13.31
CA ASN A 210 -4.62 35.50 -13.94
C ASN A 210 -3.76 34.23 -14.13
N GLY A 211 -2.75 34.01 -13.28
CA GLY A 211 -2.26 32.65 -13.03
C GLY A 211 -3.30 31.79 -12.29
N ALA A 212 -3.09 30.49 -12.17
CA ALA A 212 -3.96 29.57 -11.42
C ALA A 212 -3.34 29.16 -10.07
N GLN A 213 -4.19 28.88 -9.09
CA GLN A 213 -3.85 28.41 -7.73
C GLN A 213 -5.02 27.58 -7.17
N PHE A 214 -4.82 26.75 -6.13
CA PHE A 214 -5.88 25.95 -5.51
C PHE A 214 -6.63 25.02 -6.50
N TYR A 215 -5.86 24.26 -7.29
CA TYR A 215 -6.34 23.30 -8.30
C TYR A 215 -7.26 22.21 -7.71
N SER A 216 -8.19 21.72 -8.53
CA SER A 216 -9.18 20.69 -8.18
C SER A 216 -9.11 19.50 -9.15
N ASP A 217 -9.13 18.29 -8.61
CA ASP A 217 -9.31 17.06 -9.40
C ASP A 217 -10.81 16.91 -9.69
N VAL A 218 -11.23 17.36 -10.88
CA VAL A 218 -12.63 17.63 -11.17
C VAL A 218 -12.99 17.43 -12.64
N ALA A 219 -14.15 16.83 -12.88
CA ALA A 219 -14.84 16.88 -14.16
C ALA A 219 -15.91 17.99 -14.12
N VAL A 220 -15.87 18.97 -15.03
CA VAL A 220 -16.84 20.07 -15.12
C VAL A 220 -17.59 20.00 -16.45
N SER A 221 -18.91 19.90 -16.38
CA SER A 221 -19.78 19.79 -17.56
C SER A 221 -20.37 21.15 -17.99
N GLU A 222 -20.70 22.01 -17.03
CA GLU A 222 -21.23 23.36 -17.28
C GLU A 222 -20.67 24.33 -16.25
N ALA A 223 -20.38 25.56 -16.66
CA ALA A 223 -19.98 26.64 -15.75
C ALA A 223 -20.44 27.99 -16.33
N ARG A 224 -21.14 28.80 -15.53
CA ARG A 224 -21.75 30.06 -15.99
C ARG A 224 -21.68 31.17 -14.95
N VAL A 225 -21.66 32.42 -15.41
CA VAL A 225 -21.75 33.62 -14.57
C VAL A 225 -22.74 34.60 -15.19
N PHE A 226 -23.69 35.04 -14.37
CA PHE A 226 -24.78 35.95 -14.72
C PHE A 226 -24.62 37.26 -13.95
N SER A 227 -24.85 38.41 -14.59
CA SER A 227 -24.89 39.71 -13.90
C SER A 227 -26.08 39.85 -12.95
N ASP A 228 -27.20 39.18 -13.22
CA ASP A 228 -28.38 39.20 -12.35
C ASP A 228 -28.30 38.16 -11.21
N PRO A 229 -28.74 38.50 -9.98
CA PRO A 229 -29.03 37.51 -8.94
C PRO A 229 -30.32 36.74 -9.30
N LEU A 230 -30.16 35.46 -9.66
CA LEU A 230 -31.24 34.60 -10.13
C LEU A 230 -32.21 34.25 -8.99
N SER A 231 -33.49 34.06 -9.33
CA SER A 231 -34.47 33.58 -8.36
C SER A 231 -34.35 32.07 -8.15
N ALA A 232 -34.83 31.56 -7.01
CA ALA A 232 -34.89 30.12 -6.77
C ALA A 232 -35.61 29.33 -7.89
N GLN A 233 -36.55 29.94 -8.62
CA GLN A 233 -37.25 29.30 -9.74
C GLN A 233 -36.36 29.19 -10.99
N ASP A 234 -35.48 30.17 -11.21
CA ASP A 234 -34.51 30.14 -12.30
C ASP A 234 -33.38 29.14 -11.98
N VAL A 235 -32.99 29.02 -10.71
CA VAL A 235 -32.05 27.97 -10.25
C VAL A 235 -32.63 26.57 -10.40
N THR A 236 -33.92 26.36 -10.09
CA THR A 236 -34.58 25.06 -10.38
C THR A 236 -34.65 24.79 -11.88
N ALA A 237 -34.93 25.79 -12.73
CA ALA A 237 -34.95 25.61 -14.18
C ALA A 237 -33.57 25.25 -14.74
N LEU A 238 -32.49 25.84 -14.20
CA LEU A 238 -31.11 25.46 -14.51
C LEU A 238 -30.78 24.02 -14.07
N TYR A 239 -31.25 23.60 -12.89
CA TYR A 239 -31.09 22.20 -12.45
C TYR A 239 -31.82 21.22 -13.38
N GLU A 240 -33.03 21.54 -13.83
CA GLU A 240 -33.77 20.75 -14.83
C GLU A 240 -33.02 20.65 -16.17
N ASP A 241 -32.35 21.72 -16.63
CA ASP A 241 -31.53 21.74 -17.87
C ASP A 241 -30.20 20.98 -17.72
N SER A 242 -29.64 20.90 -16.51
CA SER A 242 -28.40 20.16 -16.23
C SER A 242 -28.50 18.64 -16.44
N ASN A 243 -29.72 18.10 -16.55
CA ASN A 243 -30.05 16.68 -16.69
C ASN A 243 -29.57 15.75 -15.55
N LEU A 244 -29.10 16.28 -14.42
CA LEU A 244 -28.77 15.47 -13.24
C LEU A 244 -30.00 14.85 -12.56
N SER A 245 -31.19 15.44 -12.76
CA SER A 245 -32.48 14.90 -12.28
C SER A 245 -32.96 13.74 -13.17
N THR A 246 -32.26 12.60 -13.13
CA THR A 246 -32.47 11.45 -14.02
C THR A 246 -33.14 10.24 -13.34
N ASP A 247 -33.77 9.37 -14.13
CA ASP A 247 -34.23 8.03 -13.69
C ASP A 247 -33.09 6.96 -13.74
N LYS A 248 -31.89 7.31 -14.24
CA LYS A 248 -30.70 6.42 -14.17
C LYS A 248 -30.26 6.25 -12.71
N LYS A 249 -29.95 5.02 -12.34
CA LYS A 249 -29.38 4.65 -11.03
C LYS A 249 -28.67 3.31 -11.10
N ALA A 250 -27.67 3.11 -10.25
CA ALA A 250 -27.03 1.81 -10.09
C ALA A 250 -27.99 0.81 -9.42
N GLU A 251 -28.07 -0.41 -9.95
CA GLU A 251 -28.81 -1.53 -9.35
C GLU A 251 -27.97 -2.82 -9.44
N ILE A 252 -27.93 -3.59 -8.35
CA ILE A 252 -27.37 -4.94 -8.35
C ILE A 252 -28.30 -5.84 -9.18
N THR A 253 -27.80 -6.40 -10.27
CA THR A 253 -28.56 -7.23 -11.22
C THR A 253 -28.42 -8.72 -10.93
N SER A 254 -27.27 -9.15 -10.40
CA SER A 254 -27.05 -10.52 -9.92
C SER A 254 -26.00 -10.55 -8.80
N SER A 255 -25.96 -11.68 -8.07
CA SER A 255 -24.94 -11.94 -7.05
C SER A 255 -24.64 -13.44 -6.94
N THR A 256 -23.40 -13.76 -6.53
CA THR A 256 -22.99 -15.06 -6.04
C THR A 256 -22.50 -14.89 -4.60
N PRO A 257 -23.13 -15.53 -3.59
CA PRO A 257 -24.39 -16.28 -3.66
C PRO A 257 -25.57 -15.40 -4.09
N SER A 258 -26.58 -16.02 -4.67
CA SER A 258 -27.85 -15.37 -5.01
C SER A 258 -28.80 -15.36 -3.80
N ALA A 259 -29.65 -14.35 -3.72
CA ALA A 259 -30.62 -14.21 -2.62
C ALA A 259 -31.56 -15.42 -2.53
N GLY A 260 -31.56 -16.10 -1.39
CA GLY A 260 -32.30 -17.33 -1.11
C GLY A 260 -31.52 -18.63 -1.32
N ASP A 261 -30.23 -18.58 -1.67
CA ASP A 261 -29.39 -19.76 -1.87
C ASP A 261 -29.17 -20.59 -0.60
N HIS A 262 -28.72 -21.82 -0.80
CA HIS A 262 -28.31 -22.73 0.27
C HIS A 262 -26.94 -23.34 -0.03
N LEU A 263 -25.88 -22.71 0.49
CA LEU A 263 -24.51 -23.13 0.24
C LEU A 263 -24.18 -24.46 0.93
N THR A 264 -23.83 -25.44 0.10
CA THR A 264 -23.26 -26.74 0.52
C THR A 264 -21.78 -26.87 0.20
N SER A 265 -21.20 -25.96 -0.60
CA SER A 265 -19.76 -25.75 -0.77
C SER A 265 -19.44 -24.25 -0.67
N PRO A 266 -18.16 -23.86 -0.56
CA PRO A 266 -17.73 -22.50 -0.79
C PRO A 266 -18.05 -22.03 -2.22
N VAL A 267 -18.10 -20.70 -2.41
CA VAL A 267 -18.31 -20.02 -3.71
C VAL A 267 -17.48 -18.74 -3.77
N THR A 268 -17.07 -18.32 -4.96
CA THR A 268 -16.47 -17.00 -5.18
C THR A 268 -17.54 -15.92 -5.03
N PHE A 269 -17.32 -14.95 -4.14
CA PHE A 269 -18.20 -13.79 -3.99
C PHE A 269 -18.11 -12.89 -5.22
N GLY A 270 -19.27 -12.45 -5.73
CA GLY A 270 -19.34 -11.47 -6.80
C GLY A 270 -20.73 -10.84 -6.89
N VAL A 271 -20.76 -9.61 -7.37
CA VAL A 271 -21.99 -8.88 -7.71
C VAL A 271 -21.83 -8.25 -9.09
N GLU A 272 -22.91 -8.22 -9.85
CA GLU A 272 -23.01 -7.51 -11.13
C GLU A 272 -23.86 -6.26 -10.94
N VAL A 273 -23.39 -5.10 -11.42
CA VAL A 273 -24.16 -3.84 -11.48
C VAL A 273 -24.74 -3.69 -12.89
N ASN A 274 -25.91 -3.06 -13.01
CA ASN A 274 -26.54 -2.75 -14.31
C ASN A 274 -25.68 -1.88 -15.23
N ASP A 275 -24.89 -0.96 -14.66
CA ASP A 275 -23.86 -0.16 -15.33
C ASP A 275 -22.83 0.30 -14.26
N GLU A 276 -21.61 -0.24 -14.30
CA GLU A 276 -20.56 0.13 -13.33
C GLU A 276 -20.13 1.60 -13.47
N ALA A 277 -20.38 2.26 -14.62
CA ALA A 277 -20.09 3.70 -14.75
C ALA A 277 -21.01 4.58 -13.89
N LEU A 278 -22.12 4.04 -13.39
CA LEU A 278 -22.99 4.71 -12.43
C LEU A 278 -22.44 4.69 -10.99
N ILE A 279 -21.38 3.93 -10.69
CA ILE A 279 -20.81 3.82 -9.34
C ILE A 279 -19.92 5.04 -9.01
N SER A 280 -20.18 5.69 -7.87
CA SER A 280 -19.52 6.95 -7.47
C SER A 280 -18.07 6.77 -7.00
N ARG A 281 -17.87 5.80 -6.12
CA ARG A 281 -16.62 5.24 -5.61
C ARG A 281 -16.92 3.76 -5.31
N GLU A 282 -15.91 2.94 -5.08
CA GLU A 282 -16.09 1.49 -4.88
C GLU A 282 -17.15 1.16 -3.82
N LEU A 283 -18.00 0.16 -4.12
CA LEU A 283 -18.97 -0.35 -3.16
C LEU A 283 -18.26 -1.15 -2.06
N THR A 284 -18.75 -1.04 -0.83
CA THR A 284 -18.31 -1.88 0.29
C THR A 284 -19.22 -3.11 0.40
N TYR A 285 -18.66 -4.21 0.91
CA TYR A 285 -19.36 -5.48 1.08
C TYR A 285 -19.02 -6.08 2.45
N THR A 286 -20.02 -6.59 3.17
CA THR A 286 -19.78 -7.33 4.42
C THR A 286 -20.62 -8.60 4.48
N LEU A 287 -20.03 -9.71 4.93
CA LEU A 287 -20.69 -10.99 5.23
C LEU A 287 -20.89 -11.12 6.74
N ASP A 288 -22.15 -11.18 7.19
CA ASP A 288 -22.53 -11.18 8.62
C ASP A 288 -21.94 -10.02 9.46
N GLY A 289 -21.45 -8.96 8.80
CA GLY A 289 -20.77 -7.81 9.40
C GLY A 289 -19.24 -7.85 9.42
N GLU A 290 -18.61 -8.88 8.83
CA GLU A 290 -17.17 -8.92 8.54
C GLU A 290 -16.92 -8.54 7.06
N GLU A 291 -15.89 -7.74 6.78
CA GLU A 291 -15.60 -7.17 5.45
C GLU A 291 -15.14 -8.23 4.42
N ILE A 292 -15.60 -8.12 3.17
CA ILE A 292 -15.23 -9.02 2.06
C ILE A 292 -14.99 -8.27 0.74
N GLU A 293 -14.20 -8.85 -0.16
CA GLU A 293 -13.86 -8.29 -1.49
C GLU A 293 -14.51 -9.08 -2.65
N ARG A 294 -14.88 -8.41 -3.76
CA ARG A 294 -15.30 -9.13 -4.99
C ARG A 294 -14.16 -10.06 -5.45
N GLY A 295 -14.46 -11.34 -5.68
CA GLY A 295 -13.48 -12.37 -6.03
C GLY A 295 -12.98 -13.22 -4.85
N GLN A 296 -13.30 -12.87 -3.60
CA GLN A 296 -12.97 -13.68 -2.42
C GLN A 296 -13.78 -14.98 -2.37
N GLU A 297 -13.17 -16.10 -1.95
CA GLU A 297 -13.94 -17.31 -1.61
C GLU A 297 -14.69 -17.10 -0.28
N ILE A 298 -16.00 -17.31 -0.29
CA ILE A 298 -16.85 -17.30 0.90
C ILE A 298 -17.56 -18.65 1.08
N GLY A 299 -17.87 -18.98 2.33
CA GLY A 299 -18.49 -20.25 2.70
C GLY A 299 -17.59 -21.15 3.55
N THR A 300 -16.27 -21.16 3.29
CA THR A 300 -15.31 -21.92 4.10
C THR A 300 -15.39 -21.50 5.58
N GLY A 301 -15.76 -22.45 6.46
CA GLY A 301 -15.93 -22.20 7.90
C GLY A 301 -17.30 -21.64 8.33
N LEU A 302 -18.26 -21.43 7.42
CA LEU A 302 -19.61 -20.99 7.80
C LEU A 302 -20.38 -22.10 8.55
N LYS A 303 -21.11 -21.68 9.60
CA LYS A 303 -21.95 -22.56 10.44
C LYS A 303 -23.35 -22.62 9.86
N GLU A 304 -23.99 -23.79 9.94
CA GLU A 304 -25.37 -24.00 9.47
C GLU A 304 -26.33 -22.94 10.01
N GLY A 305 -26.87 -22.12 9.11
CA GLY A 305 -27.67 -20.98 9.50
C GLY A 305 -28.18 -20.13 8.33
N ASN A 306 -28.66 -18.94 8.68
CA ASN A 306 -28.86 -17.84 7.76
C ASN A 306 -27.61 -16.96 7.78
N HIS A 307 -27.28 -16.38 6.64
CA HIS A 307 -26.21 -15.40 6.46
C HIS A 307 -26.74 -14.23 5.64
N VAL A 308 -26.10 -13.07 5.79
CA VAL A 308 -26.41 -11.89 4.98
C VAL A 308 -25.13 -11.30 4.39
N ILE A 309 -25.17 -10.93 3.12
CA ILE A 309 -24.19 -9.99 2.56
C ILE A 309 -24.88 -8.64 2.38
N GLU A 310 -24.37 -7.62 3.05
CA GLU A 310 -24.79 -6.23 2.83
C GLU A 310 -23.82 -5.58 1.84
N VAL A 311 -24.38 -4.92 0.82
CA VAL A 311 -23.67 -4.15 -0.20
C VAL A 311 -24.06 -2.68 -0.05
N GLU A 312 -23.10 -1.80 0.23
CA GLU A 312 -23.35 -0.37 0.45
C GLU A 312 -22.50 0.54 -0.45
N GLY A 313 -23.01 1.72 -0.76
CA GLY A 313 -22.32 2.75 -1.53
C GLY A 313 -23.25 3.85 -2.04
N HIS A 314 -22.81 4.59 -3.07
CA HIS A 314 -23.63 5.60 -3.75
C HIS A 314 -23.41 5.53 -5.26
N ASP A 315 -24.43 5.93 -6.03
CA ASP A 315 -24.26 6.20 -7.45
C ASP A 315 -23.73 7.63 -7.71
N VAL A 316 -23.26 7.90 -8.92
CA VAL A 316 -22.71 9.21 -9.34
C VAL A 316 -23.72 10.37 -9.29
N PHE A 317 -24.98 10.13 -8.91
CA PHE A 317 -26.00 11.16 -8.66
C PHE A 317 -26.33 11.32 -7.16
N GLY A 318 -25.65 10.57 -6.28
CA GLY A 318 -25.85 10.60 -4.83
C GLY A 318 -27.01 9.74 -4.33
N ASN A 319 -27.60 8.87 -5.16
CA ASN A 319 -28.56 7.89 -4.64
C ASN A 319 -27.82 6.83 -3.83
N GLN A 320 -28.31 6.53 -2.63
CA GLN A 320 -27.74 5.47 -1.80
C GLN A 320 -27.98 4.09 -2.44
N ILE A 321 -26.89 3.35 -2.64
CA ILE A 321 -26.89 1.93 -2.97
C ILE A 321 -26.87 1.18 -1.64
N SER A 322 -27.90 0.36 -1.40
CA SER A 322 -27.99 -0.52 -0.24
C SER A 322 -28.75 -1.78 -0.67
N HIS A 323 -28.08 -2.92 -0.62
CA HIS A 323 -28.64 -4.20 -1.07
C HIS A 323 -28.24 -5.34 -0.14
N SER A 324 -29.25 -6.03 0.39
CA SER A 324 -29.10 -7.11 1.38
C SER A 324 -29.37 -8.46 0.70
N ILE A 325 -28.37 -9.33 0.71
CA ILE A 325 -28.38 -10.66 0.07
C ILE A 325 -28.53 -11.72 1.17
N ASP A 326 -29.78 -11.98 1.57
CA ASP A 326 -30.13 -13.09 2.46
C ASP A 326 -29.78 -14.45 1.79
N PHE A 327 -28.96 -15.29 2.42
CA PHE A 327 -28.76 -16.69 2.02
C PHE A 327 -28.66 -17.63 3.22
N THR A 328 -28.45 -18.93 2.97
CA THR A 328 -28.31 -19.95 4.03
C THR A 328 -27.15 -20.91 3.74
N SER A 329 -26.70 -21.65 4.75
CA SER A 329 -25.61 -22.62 4.63
C SER A 329 -25.92 -23.95 5.34
N GLY A 330 -25.18 -25.00 5.00
CA GLY A 330 -24.89 -26.11 5.91
C GLY A 330 -23.62 -25.84 6.73
N ASN A 331 -23.27 -26.71 7.68
CA ASN A 331 -21.98 -26.61 8.40
C ASN A 331 -20.83 -26.90 7.40
N LEU A 332 -20.20 -25.85 6.88
CA LEU A 332 -19.17 -25.89 5.86
C LEU A 332 -17.79 -26.08 6.50
N PRO A 333 -17.16 -27.27 6.41
CA PRO A 333 -15.90 -27.53 7.11
C PRO A 333 -14.75 -26.73 6.50
N GLY A 334 -13.79 -26.28 7.32
CA GLY A 334 -12.51 -25.77 6.84
C GLY A 334 -11.58 -26.90 6.41
N ALA A 335 -10.82 -26.71 5.33
CA ALA A 335 -9.73 -27.61 4.96
C ALA A 335 -8.58 -27.51 5.98
N ALA A 336 -8.03 -28.65 6.43
CA ALA A 336 -6.90 -28.69 7.38
C ALA A 336 -5.73 -29.58 6.90
N GLY A 337 -5.68 -29.79 5.59
CA GLY A 337 -4.58 -30.41 4.87
C GLY A 337 -4.70 -31.93 4.72
N THR A 338 -4.00 -32.41 3.70
CA THR A 338 -3.87 -33.82 3.31
C THR A 338 -2.49 -34.37 3.65
N ASP A 339 -2.36 -35.69 3.73
CA ASP A 339 -1.12 -36.41 4.01
C ASP A 339 -1.15 -37.80 3.35
N SER A 340 0.01 -38.35 2.99
CA SER A 340 0.15 -39.65 2.33
C SER A 340 1.44 -40.37 2.75
N ALA A 341 1.31 -41.45 3.51
CA ALA A 341 2.42 -42.25 4.01
C ALA A 341 2.52 -43.61 3.29
N PRO A 342 3.72 -44.09 2.90
CA PRO A 342 3.92 -45.44 2.40
C PRO A 342 3.49 -46.52 3.39
N THR A 343 3.09 -47.68 2.88
CA THR A 343 2.81 -48.90 3.67
C THR A 343 3.19 -50.13 2.86
N GLY A 344 3.51 -51.24 3.52
CA GLY A 344 3.92 -52.50 2.87
C GLY A 344 2.91 -53.15 1.89
N ASN A 345 1.77 -52.52 1.58
CA ASN A 345 0.81 -52.95 0.54
C ASN A 345 0.05 -51.77 -0.13
N GLY A 346 0.63 -50.56 -0.18
CA GLY A 346 -0.02 -49.36 -0.71
C GLY A 346 0.44 -48.07 -0.03
N ALA A 347 -0.42 -47.06 0.03
CA ALA A 347 -0.20 -45.86 0.85
C ALA A 347 -1.42 -45.57 1.72
N THR A 348 -1.18 -45.15 2.98
CA THR A 348 -2.23 -44.56 3.82
C THR A 348 -2.38 -43.10 3.40
N ILE A 349 -3.54 -42.76 2.86
CA ILE A 349 -3.94 -41.38 2.54
C ILE A 349 -4.84 -40.86 3.65
N SER A 350 -4.70 -39.58 4.02
CA SER A 350 -5.51 -38.99 5.10
C SER A 350 -5.78 -37.51 4.88
N ALA A 351 -6.95 -37.04 5.32
CA ALA A 351 -7.37 -35.65 5.23
C ALA A 351 -7.97 -35.19 6.57
N ARG A 352 -7.63 -33.97 6.97
CA ARG A 352 -8.23 -33.28 8.12
C ARG A 352 -9.20 -32.21 7.63
N ALA A 353 -10.29 -32.01 8.35
CA ALA A 353 -11.18 -30.87 8.16
C ALA A 353 -11.79 -30.43 9.49
N GLU A 354 -12.09 -29.14 9.61
CA GLU A 354 -12.66 -28.56 10.82
C GLU A 354 -14.13 -28.17 10.59
N ASN A 355 -15.05 -28.95 11.14
CA ASN A 355 -16.47 -28.58 11.22
C ASN A 355 -16.60 -27.37 12.17
N PRO A 356 -17.14 -26.21 11.71
CA PRO A 356 -17.15 -24.96 12.48
C PRO A 356 -18.17 -24.96 13.64
N SER A 357 -19.06 -25.95 13.68
CA SER A 357 -19.93 -26.25 14.82
C SER A 357 -19.36 -27.34 15.75
N GLY A 358 -18.13 -27.82 15.48
CA GLY A 358 -17.42 -28.81 16.30
C GLY A 358 -17.92 -30.25 16.16
N GLY A 359 -18.78 -30.54 15.17
CA GLY A 359 -19.31 -31.88 14.91
C GLY A 359 -18.27 -32.85 14.34
N ASP A 360 -18.62 -34.14 14.31
CA ASP A 360 -17.85 -35.14 13.59
C ASP A 360 -17.91 -34.91 12.07
N VAL A 361 -16.89 -35.36 11.34
CA VAL A 361 -16.72 -35.19 9.90
C VAL A 361 -16.58 -36.56 9.20
N GLU A 362 -17.29 -36.74 8.10
CA GLU A 362 -17.29 -37.96 7.28
C GLU A 362 -16.60 -37.66 5.94
N THR A 363 -15.53 -38.39 5.62
CA THR A 363 -14.73 -38.18 4.41
C THR A 363 -14.88 -39.34 3.43
N THR A 364 -15.13 -39.02 2.17
CA THR A 364 -15.02 -39.95 1.05
C THR A 364 -13.74 -39.68 0.27
N PHE A 365 -12.95 -40.74 0.07
CA PHE A 365 -11.72 -40.69 -0.72
C PHE A 365 -11.97 -41.26 -2.13
N THR A 366 -11.67 -40.52 -3.19
CA THR A 366 -11.73 -40.99 -4.59
C THR A 366 -10.38 -40.91 -5.29
N GLU A 367 -10.17 -41.79 -6.27
CA GLU A 367 -8.98 -41.81 -7.12
C GLU A 367 -9.03 -40.67 -8.16
N ALA A 368 -7.93 -39.95 -8.29
CA ALA A 368 -7.75 -38.96 -9.35
C ALA A 368 -6.81 -39.50 -10.42
N ASP A 369 -7.19 -39.30 -11.69
CA ASP A 369 -6.22 -39.35 -12.78
C ASP A 369 -5.33 -38.11 -12.69
N VAL A 370 -4.01 -38.31 -12.84
CA VAL A 370 -3.01 -37.25 -12.78
C VAL A 370 -2.34 -37.11 -14.15
N SER A 371 -2.22 -35.86 -14.60
CA SER A 371 -1.29 -35.43 -15.64
C SER A 371 -0.09 -34.74 -14.98
N VAL A 372 1.11 -35.06 -15.43
CA VAL A 372 2.38 -34.49 -14.95
C VAL A 372 3.02 -33.72 -16.09
N ALA A 373 3.56 -32.53 -15.84
CA ALA A 373 4.38 -31.84 -16.82
C ALA A 373 5.67 -32.63 -17.07
N GLU A 374 5.75 -33.34 -18.20
CA GLU A 374 6.96 -34.08 -18.61
C GLU A 374 7.99 -33.19 -19.33
N LYS A 375 7.58 -31.97 -19.70
CA LYS A 375 8.37 -30.94 -20.36
C LYS A 375 7.72 -29.57 -20.18
N GLY A 376 8.47 -28.53 -20.49
CA GLY A 376 7.98 -27.16 -20.60
C GLY A 376 8.97 -26.27 -21.36
N PHE A 377 8.67 -24.98 -21.43
CA PHE A 377 9.66 -23.98 -21.82
C PHE A 377 9.67 -22.80 -20.86
N GLN A 378 10.81 -22.12 -20.78
CA GLN A 378 11.04 -20.99 -19.88
C GLN A 378 11.74 -19.84 -20.59
N GLY A 379 11.70 -18.67 -19.97
CA GLY A 379 12.35 -17.46 -20.45
C GLY A 379 11.99 -16.27 -19.57
N THR A 380 12.10 -15.07 -20.14
CA THR A 380 11.71 -13.82 -19.47
C THR A 380 10.93 -12.92 -20.43
N PHE A 381 10.06 -12.07 -19.88
CA PHE A 381 9.34 -11.03 -20.62
C PHE A 381 9.38 -9.71 -19.84
N ASP A 382 9.21 -8.60 -20.56
CA ASP A 382 9.18 -7.25 -19.96
C ASP A 382 7.78 -6.98 -19.35
N GLU A 383 6.71 -7.48 -19.99
CA GLU A 383 5.32 -7.42 -19.54
C GLU A 383 4.62 -8.78 -19.77
N ILE A 384 3.58 -9.09 -18.98
CA ILE A 384 2.86 -10.38 -19.08
C ILE A 384 2.14 -10.48 -20.45
N PRO A 385 2.33 -11.56 -21.23
CA PRO A 385 1.75 -11.67 -22.57
C PRO A 385 0.22 -11.83 -22.52
N GLU A 386 -0.47 -11.14 -23.43
CA GLU A 386 -1.93 -11.29 -23.61
C GLU A 386 -2.31 -12.53 -24.43
N GLU A 387 -1.42 -13.02 -25.30
CA GLU A 387 -1.67 -14.17 -26.20
C GLU A 387 -1.14 -15.51 -25.64
N LEU A 388 -1.73 -16.63 -26.08
CA LEU A 388 -1.29 -18.00 -25.74
C LEU A 388 0.07 -18.36 -26.35
N VAL A 389 0.41 -17.75 -27.50
CA VAL A 389 1.66 -17.90 -28.21
C VAL A 389 2.29 -16.52 -28.30
N PHE A 390 3.46 -16.35 -27.68
CA PHE A 390 4.10 -15.06 -27.49
C PHE A 390 5.62 -15.15 -27.74
N GLU A 391 6.23 -14.01 -28.05
CA GLU A 391 7.68 -13.86 -28.12
C GLU A 391 8.25 -13.63 -26.70
N TYR A 392 9.48 -14.10 -26.44
CA TYR A 392 10.13 -13.98 -25.13
C TYR A 392 11.65 -13.99 -25.24
N GLN A 393 12.32 -13.51 -24.18
CA GLN A 393 13.78 -13.41 -24.07
C GLN A 393 14.36 -14.62 -23.31
N ASP A 394 15.65 -14.89 -23.48
CA ASP A 394 16.41 -15.97 -22.81
C ASP A 394 15.73 -17.36 -22.80
N GLY A 395 15.15 -17.73 -23.95
CA GLY A 395 14.31 -18.92 -24.09
C GLY A 395 15.03 -20.27 -24.00
N GLU A 396 14.46 -21.21 -23.23
CA GLU A 396 14.93 -22.59 -23.06
C GLU A 396 13.77 -23.61 -23.01
N ASP A 397 13.78 -24.58 -23.92
CA ASP A 397 12.97 -25.82 -23.82
C ASP A 397 13.62 -26.82 -22.84
N PHE A 398 12.84 -27.49 -22.00
CA PHE A 398 13.34 -28.57 -21.12
C PHE A 398 12.45 -29.82 -21.14
N GLU A 399 13.07 -31.00 -21.26
CA GLU A 399 12.44 -32.31 -21.11
C GLU A 399 12.73 -32.87 -19.72
N LYS A 400 11.89 -32.52 -18.73
CA LYS A 400 12.03 -32.92 -17.32
C LYS A 400 10.64 -33.17 -16.72
N SER A 401 10.43 -34.39 -16.22
CA SER A 401 9.26 -34.74 -15.40
C SER A 401 9.19 -33.87 -14.15
N LEU A 402 8.05 -33.24 -13.88
CA LEU A 402 7.81 -32.37 -12.73
C LEU A 402 6.76 -32.97 -11.79
N ASN A 403 7.13 -34.07 -11.14
CA ASN A 403 6.30 -34.81 -10.18
C ASN A 403 6.69 -34.48 -8.71
N PRO A 404 5.83 -34.78 -7.71
CA PRO A 404 6.08 -34.39 -6.32
C PRO A 404 7.33 -34.99 -5.65
N SER A 405 7.83 -36.13 -6.15
CA SER A 405 9.00 -36.82 -5.61
C SER A 405 10.34 -36.40 -6.20
N ASN A 406 10.37 -35.38 -7.07
CA ASN A 406 11.61 -34.87 -7.64
C ASN A 406 12.59 -34.38 -6.57
N GLU A 407 13.81 -34.91 -6.61
CA GLU A 407 14.95 -34.40 -5.84
C GLU A 407 15.52 -33.10 -6.44
N GLU A 408 15.45 -32.94 -7.77
CA GLU A 408 15.89 -31.74 -8.48
C GLU A 408 14.71 -30.93 -9.03
N ALA A 409 14.64 -29.64 -8.70
CA ALA A 409 13.72 -28.70 -9.34
C ALA A 409 14.19 -28.28 -10.75
N GLN A 410 13.34 -27.56 -11.48
CA GLN A 410 13.65 -26.81 -12.70
C GLN A 410 13.71 -25.32 -12.35
N LYS A 411 14.91 -24.71 -12.39
CA LYS A 411 15.14 -23.30 -12.06
C LYS A 411 14.96 -22.40 -13.29
N SER A 412 14.27 -21.27 -13.10
CA SER A 412 14.14 -20.19 -14.08
C SER A 412 15.44 -19.39 -14.25
N ALA A 413 15.51 -18.56 -15.29
CA ALA A 413 16.50 -17.48 -15.34
C ALA A 413 16.37 -16.55 -14.12
N SER A 414 17.49 -15.92 -13.73
CA SER A 414 17.56 -14.91 -12.67
C SER A 414 17.84 -13.55 -13.30
N THR A 415 16.82 -12.68 -13.30
CA THR A 415 16.73 -11.54 -14.22
C THR A 415 16.16 -10.29 -13.56
N GLU A 416 16.39 -9.13 -14.17
CA GLU A 416 15.71 -7.84 -13.87
C GLU A 416 14.28 -7.81 -14.46
N ASN A 417 14.04 -8.61 -15.50
CA ASN A 417 12.74 -8.80 -16.15
C ASN A 417 11.86 -9.80 -15.37
N VAL A 418 10.68 -10.11 -15.88
CA VAL A 418 9.76 -11.08 -15.26
C VAL A 418 10.06 -12.51 -15.77
N PRO A 419 10.58 -13.44 -14.94
CA PRO A 419 10.79 -14.83 -15.34
C PRO A 419 9.49 -15.65 -15.38
N PHE A 420 9.39 -16.58 -16.34
CA PHE A 420 8.27 -17.52 -16.43
C PHE A 420 8.69 -18.96 -16.77
N GLN A 421 7.78 -19.90 -16.51
CA GLN A 421 7.82 -21.28 -16.98
C GLN A 421 6.41 -21.69 -17.45
N ARG A 422 6.27 -22.19 -18.69
CA ARG A 422 4.98 -22.61 -19.29
C ARG A 422 4.93 -24.13 -19.48
N PHE A 423 3.78 -24.73 -19.15
CA PHE A 423 3.55 -26.18 -19.23
C PHE A 423 2.20 -26.49 -19.89
N ASP A 424 2.19 -27.53 -20.71
CA ASP A 424 1.00 -28.10 -21.34
C ASP A 424 0.66 -29.43 -20.66
N LEU A 425 -0.50 -29.50 -20.00
CA LEU A 425 -0.93 -30.64 -19.19
C LEU A 425 -2.06 -31.41 -19.91
N SER A 426 -1.72 -32.52 -20.57
CA SER A 426 -2.68 -33.36 -21.29
C SER A 426 -3.48 -34.26 -20.33
N LEU A 427 -4.79 -34.10 -20.34
CA LEU A 427 -5.78 -34.81 -19.53
C LEU A 427 -6.14 -36.17 -20.14
N LYS A 428 -6.67 -37.09 -19.32
CA LYS A 428 -7.20 -38.39 -19.80
C LYS A 428 -8.72 -38.41 -19.99
N ASP A 429 -9.42 -37.51 -19.31
CA ASP A 429 -10.88 -37.41 -19.25
C ASP A 429 -11.24 -35.92 -19.27
N ALA A 430 -11.04 -35.28 -20.43
CA ALA A 430 -11.23 -33.84 -20.65
C ALA A 430 -12.72 -33.44 -20.75
N ASP A 431 -13.63 -34.41 -20.85
CA ASP A 431 -15.09 -34.19 -20.87
C ASP A 431 -15.68 -33.92 -19.45
N LYS A 432 -14.82 -33.60 -18.45
CA LYS A 432 -15.20 -33.38 -17.05
C LYS A 432 -15.48 -31.91 -16.77
N ASP A 433 -16.42 -31.65 -15.87
CA ASP A 433 -16.82 -30.28 -15.53
C ASP A 433 -15.72 -29.47 -14.82
N THR A 434 -14.80 -30.15 -14.10
CA THR A 434 -13.72 -29.52 -13.32
C THR A 434 -12.44 -30.37 -13.27
N HIS A 435 -11.30 -29.69 -13.18
CA HIS A 435 -9.96 -30.22 -12.96
C HIS A 435 -9.26 -29.37 -11.89
N ASP A 436 -8.30 -29.94 -11.16
CA ASP A 436 -7.56 -29.22 -10.12
C ASP A 436 -6.08 -29.15 -10.50
N LEU A 437 -5.53 -27.93 -10.59
CA LEU A 437 -4.12 -27.68 -10.88
C LEU A 437 -3.33 -27.58 -9.58
N ALA A 438 -2.12 -28.12 -9.56
CA ALA A 438 -1.21 -28.01 -8.43
C ALA A 438 0.25 -27.78 -8.88
N TRP A 439 0.79 -26.64 -8.46
CA TRP A 439 2.20 -26.28 -8.61
C TRP A 439 2.90 -26.32 -7.25
N SER A 440 4.17 -26.70 -7.22
CA SER A 440 5.01 -26.46 -6.04
C SER A 440 6.48 -26.25 -6.38
N GLY A 441 7.18 -25.49 -5.55
CA GLY A 441 8.51 -25.00 -5.86
C GLY A 441 9.17 -24.18 -4.76
N ALA A 442 10.32 -23.58 -5.08
CA ALA A 442 11.07 -22.70 -4.19
C ALA A 442 11.12 -21.27 -4.76
N VAL A 443 10.95 -20.28 -3.88
CA VAL A 443 10.87 -18.85 -4.20
C VAL A 443 11.52 -18.08 -3.04
N ASP A 444 12.25 -17.01 -3.34
CA ASP A 444 12.80 -16.13 -2.28
C ASP A 444 11.67 -15.45 -1.49
N PRO A 445 11.74 -15.33 -0.14
CA PRO A 445 10.70 -14.68 0.67
C PRO A 445 10.37 -13.22 0.30
N LYS A 446 11.30 -12.52 -0.35
CA LYS A 446 11.13 -11.15 -0.85
C LYS A 446 10.60 -11.10 -2.29
N ARG A 447 10.19 -12.25 -2.84
CA ARG A 447 9.59 -12.43 -4.16
C ARG A 447 8.27 -13.17 -4.02
N ALA A 448 7.49 -13.14 -5.08
CA ALA A 448 6.26 -13.89 -5.19
C ALA A 448 6.21 -14.68 -6.49
N VAL A 449 5.33 -15.68 -6.49
CA VAL A 449 5.05 -16.54 -7.63
C VAL A 449 3.55 -16.61 -7.85
N ARG A 450 3.16 -16.58 -9.13
CA ARG A 450 1.78 -16.61 -9.61
C ARG A 450 1.58 -17.84 -10.49
N LEU A 451 0.53 -18.60 -10.23
CA LEU A 451 0.01 -19.65 -11.11
C LEU A 451 -1.11 -19.06 -11.97
N MET A 452 -1.01 -19.24 -13.29
CA MET A 452 -1.99 -18.80 -14.28
C MET A 452 -2.34 -19.94 -15.23
N ALA A 453 -3.52 -19.87 -15.83
CA ALA A 453 -3.92 -20.75 -16.94
C ALA A 453 -4.59 -19.96 -18.05
N TRP A 454 -4.60 -20.53 -19.26
CA TRP A 454 -5.27 -19.95 -20.40
C TRP A 454 -6.77 -20.27 -20.38
N ASN A 455 -7.61 -19.26 -20.34
CA ASN A 455 -9.05 -19.40 -20.50
C ASN A 455 -9.39 -19.28 -21.99
N THR A 456 -9.88 -20.36 -22.59
CA THR A 456 -10.15 -20.46 -24.04
C THR A 456 -11.32 -19.59 -24.51
N LYS A 457 -12.19 -19.19 -23.58
CA LYS A 457 -13.46 -18.48 -23.82
C LYS A 457 -13.30 -16.96 -23.69
N THR A 458 -12.49 -16.49 -22.75
CA THR A 458 -12.04 -15.09 -22.70
C THR A 458 -10.85 -14.85 -23.64
N SER A 459 -10.11 -15.91 -24.01
CA SER A 459 -8.86 -15.84 -24.77
C SER A 459 -7.81 -14.98 -24.07
N ALA A 460 -7.59 -15.26 -22.78
CA ALA A 460 -6.65 -14.55 -21.93
C ALA A 460 -5.97 -15.50 -20.91
N TRP A 461 -4.82 -15.06 -20.37
CA TRP A 461 -4.20 -15.69 -19.20
C TRP A 461 -4.85 -15.16 -17.91
N GLU A 462 -5.45 -16.04 -17.12
CA GLU A 462 -6.14 -15.67 -15.87
C GLU A 462 -5.32 -16.10 -14.65
N LYS A 463 -5.21 -15.20 -13.65
CA LYS A 463 -4.55 -15.47 -12.37
C LYS A 463 -5.39 -16.44 -11.55
N LEU A 464 -4.83 -17.61 -11.24
CA LEU A 464 -5.52 -18.65 -10.48
C LEU A 464 -5.11 -18.68 -9.00
N ALA A 465 -3.81 -18.52 -8.72
CA ALA A 465 -3.27 -18.53 -7.36
C ALA A 465 -1.96 -17.74 -7.29
N GLU A 466 -1.61 -17.25 -6.10
CA GLU A 466 -0.45 -16.37 -5.88
C GLU A 466 0.05 -16.51 -4.44
N SER A 467 1.36 -16.49 -4.23
CA SER A 467 1.95 -16.48 -2.88
C SER A 467 3.38 -15.93 -2.90
N ARG A 468 3.85 -15.45 -1.74
CA ARG A 468 5.27 -15.13 -1.52
C ARG A 468 6.11 -16.39 -1.29
N GLY A 469 7.43 -16.24 -1.42
CA GLY A 469 8.37 -17.24 -0.93
C GLY A 469 8.30 -17.46 0.57
N VAL A 470 8.83 -18.60 1.01
CA VAL A 470 8.99 -18.97 2.43
C VAL A 470 10.44 -19.40 2.68
N SER A 471 11.00 -19.01 3.82
CA SER A 471 12.42 -19.22 4.11
C SER A 471 12.74 -20.70 4.26
N GLU A 472 13.73 -21.20 3.51
CA GLU A 472 14.22 -22.60 3.54
C GLU A 472 13.21 -23.67 3.08
N ASP A 473 12.03 -23.26 2.58
CA ASP A 473 10.86 -24.14 2.42
C ASP A 473 10.18 -24.09 1.03
N GLN A 474 9.26 -25.03 0.79
CA GLN A 474 8.58 -25.24 -0.49
C GLN A 474 7.21 -24.53 -0.52
N VAL A 475 7.07 -23.52 -1.40
CA VAL A 475 5.78 -22.91 -1.74
C VAL A 475 4.94 -23.92 -2.53
N SER A 476 3.64 -23.94 -2.29
CA SER A 476 2.67 -24.69 -3.11
C SER A 476 1.50 -23.79 -3.48
N LEU A 477 1.06 -23.86 -4.74
CA LEU A 477 -0.12 -23.17 -5.27
C LEU A 477 -1.08 -24.20 -5.85
N SER A 478 -2.38 -23.99 -5.66
CA SER A 478 -3.42 -24.86 -6.21
C SER A 478 -4.68 -24.07 -6.53
N ALA A 479 -5.36 -24.46 -7.62
CA ALA A 479 -6.64 -23.88 -8.01
C ALA A 479 -7.48 -24.89 -8.79
N GLN A 480 -8.79 -24.78 -8.71
CA GLN A 480 -9.72 -25.53 -9.55
C GLN A 480 -10.03 -24.73 -10.81
N VAL A 481 -10.07 -25.41 -11.95
CA VAL A 481 -10.47 -24.85 -13.24
C VAL A 481 -11.63 -25.65 -13.82
N ASN A 482 -12.47 -25.00 -14.61
CA ASN A 482 -13.59 -25.62 -15.31
C ASN A 482 -13.22 -25.91 -16.79
N SER A 483 -14.18 -26.37 -17.57
CA SER A 483 -14.00 -26.66 -19.00
C SER A 483 -13.72 -25.44 -19.90
N ASP A 484 -13.87 -24.20 -19.42
CA ASP A 484 -13.44 -23.01 -20.17
C ASP A 484 -11.89 -22.94 -20.31
N PHE A 485 -11.14 -23.65 -19.47
CA PHE A 485 -9.66 -23.71 -19.47
C PHE A 485 -9.05 -24.90 -20.25
N VAL A 486 -9.87 -25.69 -20.96
CA VAL A 486 -9.44 -26.94 -21.61
C VAL A 486 -9.44 -26.77 -23.14
N ASP A 487 -8.25 -26.68 -23.75
CA ASP A 487 -8.11 -26.74 -25.21
C ASP A 487 -8.00 -28.21 -25.67
N GLY A 488 -9.14 -28.77 -26.08
CA GLY A 488 -9.25 -30.13 -26.63
C GLY A 488 -9.04 -31.22 -25.58
N ASP A 489 -7.79 -31.55 -25.28
CA ASP A 489 -7.39 -32.48 -24.22
C ASP A 489 -6.37 -31.89 -23.24
N THR A 490 -6.00 -30.61 -23.39
CA THR A 490 -4.84 -30.01 -22.73
C THR A 490 -5.20 -28.73 -21.97
N ILE A 491 -4.68 -28.57 -20.76
CA ILE A 491 -4.71 -27.28 -20.04
C ILE A 491 -3.36 -26.60 -20.24
N HIS A 492 -3.38 -25.35 -20.72
CA HIS A 492 -2.19 -24.52 -20.82
C HIS A 492 -1.99 -23.72 -19.52
N THR A 493 -0.80 -23.84 -18.93
CA THR A 493 -0.49 -23.23 -17.64
C THR A 493 0.82 -22.46 -17.70
N MET A 494 0.91 -21.36 -16.95
CA MET A 494 2.11 -20.55 -16.83
C MET A 494 2.35 -20.17 -15.37
N VAL A 495 3.60 -20.30 -14.94
CA VAL A 495 4.07 -19.90 -13.61
C VAL A 495 5.00 -18.71 -13.81
N VAL A 496 4.75 -17.64 -13.07
CA VAL A 496 5.44 -16.35 -13.23
C VAL A 496 6.01 -15.93 -11.87
N GLY A 497 7.31 -15.62 -11.83
CA GLY A 497 7.95 -15.03 -10.64
C GLY A 497 8.03 -13.51 -10.77
N TYR A 498 7.76 -12.75 -9.71
CA TYR A 498 7.81 -11.29 -9.74
C TYR A 498 8.31 -10.69 -8.43
N ASP A 499 8.75 -9.43 -8.47
CA ASP A 499 9.08 -8.67 -7.26
C ASP A 499 7.83 -7.98 -6.70
N VAL A 500 7.63 -8.09 -5.39
CA VAL A 500 6.51 -7.41 -4.70
C VAL A 500 6.85 -5.96 -4.34
N PHE A 501 8.14 -5.60 -4.40
CA PHE A 501 8.73 -4.31 -3.99
C PHE A 501 8.05 -3.74 -2.73
N ALA A 502 8.01 -4.56 -1.69
CA ALA A 502 7.21 -4.30 -0.51
C ALA A 502 8.00 -3.54 0.57
N ASP A 503 7.35 -2.52 1.12
CA ASP A 503 7.76 -1.77 2.30
C ASP A 503 7.17 -2.45 3.57
N ASP A 504 7.41 -3.76 3.68
CA ASP A 504 7.06 -4.60 4.85
C ASP A 504 8.31 -5.16 5.53
N LEU A 505 9.39 -4.38 5.46
CA LEU A 505 10.69 -4.67 6.03
C LEU A 505 10.67 -4.46 7.55
N LYS A 506 11.75 -4.88 8.22
CA LYS A 506 11.90 -4.62 9.64
C LYS A 506 12.54 -3.25 9.84
N GLU A 507 11.75 -2.35 10.41
CA GLU A 507 12.17 -1.03 10.88
C GLU A 507 12.64 -1.16 12.33
N PRO A 508 13.95 -1.22 12.62
CA PRO A 508 14.45 -0.83 13.93
C PRO A 508 14.30 0.68 14.13
N VAL A 509 14.20 1.09 15.39
CA VAL A 509 14.56 2.44 15.83
C VAL A 509 15.43 2.20 17.06
N ASN A 510 16.74 2.32 16.85
CA ASN A 510 17.81 2.04 17.81
C ASN A 510 18.63 3.29 18.17
N GLU A 511 18.45 4.40 17.43
CA GLU A 511 19.22 5.65 17.58
C GLU A 511 20.73 5.44 17.27
N GLU A 512 21.05 4.47 16.40
CA GLU A 512 22.44 4.19 15.99
C GLU A 512 22.56 3.83 14.50
N PHE A 513 23.59 4.38 13.85
CA PHE A 513 23.90 4.02 12.47
C PHE A 513 24.13 2.51 12.27
N ALA A 514 23.65 1.98 11.15
CA ALA A 514 23.87 0.59 10.73
C ALA A 514 25.36 0.14 10.79
N ASP A 515 25.59 -1.14 11.08
CA ASP A 515 26.94 -1.72 11.09
C ASP A 515 27.52 -1.75 9.67
N ALA A 516 28.74 -1.23 9.51
CA ALA A 516 29.46 -1.19 8.23
C ALA A 516 29.86 -2.60 7.68
N ASN A 517 29.53 -3.68 8.37
CA ASN A 517 29.58 -5.05 7.83
C ASN A 517 28.30 -5.46 7.08
N ASP A 518 27.17 -4.78 7.32
CA ASP A 518 25.84 -5.17 6.83
C ASP A 518 25.38 -4.39 5.58
N TYR A 519 26.15 -3.41 5.09
CA TYR A 519 25.92 -2.70 3.82
C TYR A 519 27.20 -2.58 2.99
N ASP A 520 27.07 -2.39 1.67
CA ASP A 520 28.18 -2.37 0.72
C ASP A 520 28.78 -0.97 0.51
N PHE A 521 27.95 0.07 0.42
CA PHE A 521 28.35 1.49 0.39
C PHE A 521 27.28 2.39 0.99
N ALA A 522 27.61 3.68 1.16
CA ALA A 522 26.66 4.71 1.57
C ALA A 522 26.70 5.95 0.66
N ILE A 523 25.62 6.73 0.71
CA ILE A 523 25.51 8.09 0.16
C ILE A 523 25.08 9.02 1.29
N ALA A 524 25.72 10.17 1.42
CA ALA A 524 25.26 11.24 2.31
C ALA A 524 24.30 12.15 1.53
N HIS A 525 23.11 12.42 2.06
CA HIS A 525 22.14 13.39 1.53
C HIS A 525 22.05 14.58 2.49
N HIS A 526 22.24 15.77 1.93
CA HIS A 526 22.20 17.06 2.61
C HIS A 526 21.34 18.03 1.79
N THR A 527 20.80 19.06 2.41
CA THR A 527 19.85 19.98 1.77
C THR A 527 19.67 21.24 2.60
N ASP A 528 19.00 22.26 2.05
CA ASP A 528 18.31 23.32 2.81
C ASP A 528 19.13 23.88 3.99
N THR A 529 20.32 24.36 3.61
CA THR A 529 21.36 24.91 4.51
C THR A 529 21.33 26.42 4.62
N GLN A 530 20.38 27.08 3.94
CA GLN A 530 20.35 28.53 3.77
C GLN A 530 20.41 29.31 5.09
N TYR A 531 19.73 28.84 6.14
CA TYR A 531 19.77 29.48 7.47
C TYR A 531 21.13 29.37 8.17
N LEU A 532 21.92 28.34 7.90
CA LEU A 532 23.30 28.20 8.40
C LEU A 532 24.23 29.25 7.77
N SER A 533 24.11 29.43 6.45
CA SER A 533 24.85 30.45 5.70
C SER A 533 24.41 31.88 6.04
N GLU A 534 23.11 32.13 6.16
CA GLU A 534 22.52 33.40 6.60
C GLU A 534 23.02 33.77 8.01
N GLY A 535 22.90 32.84 8.96
CA GLY A 535 23.33 33.06 10.33
C GLY A 535 24.83 33.31 10.47
N ALA A 536 25.65 32.69 9.63
CA ALA A 536 27.10 32.93 9.57
C ALA A 536 27.49 34.32 9.05
N VAL A 537 26.54 35.05 8.44
CA VAL A 537 26.73 36.39 7.86
C VAL A 537 26.02 37.48 8.67
N GLU A 538 24.79 37.23 9.11
CA GLU A 538 23.85 38.24 9.63
C GLU A 538 23.85 38.39 11.16
N LYS A 539 24.11 37.33 11.94
CA LYS A 539 23.98 37.39 13.41
C LYS A 539 24.95 38.44 14.00
N ALA A 540 24.62 39.07 15.13
CA ALA A 540 25.19 40.35 15.53
C ALA A 540 26.70 40.29 15.88
N THR A 541 27.09 39.34 16.72
CA THR A 541 28.48 39.13 17.19
C THR A 541 29.28 38.25 16.23
N ALA A 542 30.62 38.27 16.35
CA ALA A 542 31.46 37.37 15.56
C ALA A 542 31.40 35.92 16.11
N GLU A 543 31.12 35.81 17.40
CA GLU A 543 31.00 34.60 18.18
C GLU A 543 29.71 33.83 17.83
N GLU A 544 28.56 34.52 17.70
CA GLU A 544 27.34 33.95 17.14
C GLU A 544 27.54 33.50 15.69
N ARG A 545 28.03 34.37 14.80
CA ARG A 545 28.25 34.00 13.38
C ARG A 545 29.12 32.76 13.21
N LYS A 546 30.15 32.62 14.05
CA LYS A 546 31.00 31.42 14.09
C LYS A 546 30.25 30.15 14.51
N LYS A 547 29.18 30.24 15.33
CA LYS A 547 28.33 29.10 15.69
C LYS A 547 27.46 28.62 14.53
N TRP A 548 26.92 29.55 13.73
CA TRP A 548 26.17 29.20 12.52
C TRP A 548 27.10 28.63 11.42
N GLU A 549 28.30 29.21 11.26
CA GLU A 549 29.36 28.65 10.40
C GLU A 549 29.79 27.23 10.84
N GLU A 550 29.83 26.97 12.16
CA GLU A 550 30.15 25.64 12.71
C GLU A 550 29.14 24.56 12.31
N GLY A 551 27.86 24.89 12.13
CA GLY A 551 26.83 23.93 11.70
C GLY A 551 27.17 23.29 10.34
N TYR A 552 27.12 24.07 9.27
CA TYR A 552 27.40 23.57 7.91
C TYR A 552 28.85 23.03 7.77
N THR A 553 29.81 23.61 8.51
CA THR A 553 31.17 23.08 8.56
C THR A 553 31.23 21.71 9.24
N SER A 554 30.41 21.45 10.27
CA SER A 554 30.38 20.16 10.98
C SER A 554 29.84 19.03 10.09
N ALA A 555 28.73 19.26 9.37
CA ALA A 555 28.15 18.30 8.44
C ALA A 555 29.13 17.87 7.34
N THR A 556 29.63 18.85 6.58
CA THR A 556 30.60 18.61 5.49
C THR A 556 31.91 18.00 5.99
N LYS A 557 32.38 18.37 7.19
CA LYS A 557 33.56 17.75 7.80
C LYS A 557 33.31 16.33 8.30
N TRP A 558 32.15 16.04 8.86
CA TRP A 558 31.82 14.70 9.36
C TRP A 558 31.75 13.69 8.21
N ILE A 559 31.16 14.08 7.07
CA ILE A 559 31.16 13.26 5.85
C ILE A 559 32.61 12.98 5.41
N ALA A 560 33.43 14.04 5.32
CA ALA A 560 34.85 13.93 4.95
C ALA A 560 35.67 13.03 5.89
N ASP A 561 35.48 13.15 7.21
CA ASP A 561 36.19 12.36 8.24
C ASP A 561 35.69 10.90 8.32
N ASN A 562 34.44 10.62 7.96
CA ASN A 562 33.84 9.28 8.02
C ASN A 562 33.84 8.52 6.69
N ALA A 563 34.17 9.15 5.56
CA ALA A 563 33.98 8.57 4.22
C ALA A 563 34.55 7.14 4.05
N GLU A 564 35.78 6.88 4.52
CA GLU A 564 36.36 5.54 4.48
C GLU A 564 35.70 4.56 5.47
N LYS A 565 35.38 5.02 6.69
CA LYS A 565 34.78 4.20 7.76
C LYS A 565 33.35 3.77 7.43
N ARG A 566 32.55 4.65 6.82
CA ARG A 566 31.14 4.47 6.47
C ARG A 566 30.91 4.23 4.98
N LYS A 567 31.99 3.96 4.22
CA LYS A 567 31.95 3.64 2.78
C LYS A 567 31.16 4.67 1.95
N ILE A 568 31.27 5.95 2.28
CA ILE A 568 30.52 7.02 1.63
C ILE A 568 31.11 7.25 0.23
N ALA A 569 30.42 6.76 -0.79
CA ALA A 569 30.85 6.83 -2.18
C ALA A 569 30.50 8.18 -2.81
N TYR A 570 29.36 8.77 -2.43
CA TYR A 570 28.83 10.01 -2.98
C TYR A 570 28.22 10.90 -1.89
N SER A 571 28.27 12.22 -2.11
CA SER A 571 27.63 13.24 -1.27
C SER A 571 26.70 14.10 -2.13
N ALA A 572 25.40 13.98 -1.88
CA ALA A 572 24.31 14.66 -2.56
C ALA A 572 23.88 15.93 -1.81
N HIS A 573 23.68 17.05 -2.52
CA HIS A 573 23.10 18.26 -1.94
C HIS A 573 21.94 18.81 -2.78
N THR A 574 20.72 18.76 -2.26
CA THR A 574 19.47 19.07 -2.99
C THR A 574 19.03 20.54 -2.91
N GLY A 575 19.99 21.46 -3.06
CA GLY A 575 19.70 22.89 -3.12
C GLY A 575 19.79 23.64 -1.79
N ASP A 576 19.37 24.91 -1.88
CA ASP A 576 19.34 25.96 -0.86
C ASP A 576 20.60 26.06 0.00
N LEU A 577 21.59 26.72 -0.57
CA LEU A 577 22.90 26.96 0.03
C LEU A 577 22.94 28.27 0.82
N ILE A 578 22.12 29.25 0.42
CA ILE A 578 22.07 30.62 0.94
C ILE A 578 20.62 31.15 1.00
N GLU A 579 20.34 32.17 1.82
CA GLU A 579 18.96 32.67 2.02
C GLU A 579 18.67 33.86 1.09
N ASN A 580 19.63 34.78 0.98
CA ASN A 580 19.33 36.13 0.50
C ASN A 580 19.45 36.32 -1.02
N TRP A 581 19.35 35.27 -1.84
CA TRP A 581 19.27 35.39 -3.32
C TRP A 581 17.95 34.88 -3.92
N ARG A 582 16.90 34.86 -3.09
CA ARG A 582 15.57 34.34 -3.43
C ARG A 582 14.73 35.17 -4.40
N VAL A 583 14.87 36.50 -4.45
CA VAL A 583 13.92 37.40 -5.16
C VAL A 583 14.58 38.58 -5.89
N ALA A 584 13.96 39.02 -7.00
CA ALA A 584 14.46 40.09 -7.84
C ALA A 584 14.64 41.42 -7.06
N GLY A 585 15.90 41.79 -6.81
CA GLY A 585 16.27 42.97 -6.02
C GLY A 585 16.97 42.67 -4.70
N SER A 586 17.21 41.40 -4.37
CA SER A 586 18.09 40.94 -3.29
C SER A 586 19.47 41.64 -3.24
N ASP A 587 20.08 41.73 -2.06
CA ASP A 587 21.43 42.29 -1.93
C ASP A 587 22.50 41.27 -2.37
N ARG A 588 22.95 41.41 -3.62
CA ARG A 588 24.06 40.61 -4.20
C ARG A 588 25.34 40.70 -3.38
N ALA A 589 25.56 41.76 -2.61
CA ALA A 589 26.71 41.89 -1.73
C ALA A 589 26.55 41.13 -0.40
N ASN A 590 25.33 40.72 -0.02
CA ASN A 590 25.06 39.83 1.11
C ASN A 590 25.10 38.37 0.70
N ALA A 591 24.33 38.00 -0.34
CA ALA A 591 24.30 36.66 -0.92
C ALA A 591 25.71 36.13 -1.27
N LYS A 592 26.62 37.00 -1.73
CA LYS A 592 28.04 36.66 -1.94
C LYS A 592 28.78 36.20 -0.70
N LYS A 593 28.48 36.74 0.48
CA LYS A 593 29.08 36.31 1.76
C LYS A 593 28.53 34.95 2.20
N GLU A 594 27.23 34.75 1.99
CA GLU A 594 26.56 33.49 2.31
C GLU A 594 27.12 32.38 1.41
N PHE A 595 27.31 32.65 0.11
CA PHE A 595 27.98 31.73 -0.80
C PHE A 595 29.47 31.53 -0.47
N GLU A 596 30.17 32.54 0.08
CA GLU A 596 31.53 32.37 0.61
C GLU A 596 31.57 31.39 1.82
N VAL A 597 30.53 31.36 2.67
CA VAL A 597 30.38 30.39 3.77
C VAL A 597 30.06 29.00 3.22
N ALA A 598 29.00 28.86 2.42
CA ALA A 598 28.59 27.58 1.83
C ALA A 598 29.72 26.94 1.01
N SER A 599 30.37 27.74 0.16
CA SER A 599 31.51 27.30 -0.66
C SER A 599 32.69 26.83 0.20
N LYS A 600 32.98 27.49 1.32
CA LYS A 600 34.03 27.10 2.28
C LYS A 600 33.70 25.78 2.99
N ALA A 601 32.46 25.57 3.40
CA ALA A 601 32.02 24.32 4.03
C ALA A 601 32.15 23.14 3.05
N GLN A 602 31.55 23.27 1.86
CA GLN A 602 31.59 22.26 0.80
C GLN A 602 33.01 21.86 0.38
N LYS A 603 33.96 22.80 0.48
CA LYS A 603 35.38 22.55 0.20
C LYS A 603 36.01 21.43 1.07
N ASN A 604 35.42 21.10 2.23
CA ASN A 604 35.85 19.95 3.04
C ASN A 604 35.74 18.62 2.27
N LEU A 605 34.69 18.45 1.46
CA LEU A 605 34.47 17.25 0.65
C LEU A 605 35.51 17.13 -0.47
N GLU A 606 35.83 18.24 -1.12
CA GLU A 606 36.87 18.34 -2.16
C GLU A 606 38.27 18.01 -1.62
N ASP A 607 38.65 18.58 -0.47
CA ASP A 607 39.98 18.35 0.13
C ASP A 607 40.14 16.92 0.66
N ALA A 608 39.05 16.25 1.03
CA ALA A 608 39.01 14.80 1.30
C ALA A 608 38.89 13.95 0.02
N GLY A 609 38.53 14.55 -1.11
CA GLY A 609 38.37 13.90 -2.40
C GLY A 609 37.12 13.02 -2.53
N VAL A 610 36.05 13.31 -1.77
CA VAL A 610 34.74 12.66 -1.84
C VAL A 610 34.02 13.07 -3.14
N VAL A 611 33.35 12.13 -3.80
CA VAL A 611 32.53 12.44 -5.00
C VAL A 611 31.28 13.19 -4.55
N ASN A 612 30.99 14.35 -5.15
CA ASN A 612 29.91 15.22 -4.70
C ASN A 612 29.41 16.12 -5.83
N GLY A 613 28.11 16.39 -5.79
CA GLY A 613 27.41 17.33 -6.66
C GLY A 613 26.37 18.11 -5.86
N VAL A 614 26.07 19.33 -6.31
CA VAL A 614 25.22 20.29 -5.60
C VAL A 614 24.36 21.01 -6.65
N LEU A 615 23.04 20.94 -6.54
CA LEU A 615 22.11 21.72 -7.37
C LEU A 615 21.73 23.06 -6.68
N PRO A 616 21.20 24.07 -7.39
CA PRO A 616 20.67 25.30 -6.79
C PRO A 616 19.21 25.11 -6.33
N GLY A 617 18.90 25.58 -5.12
CA GLY A 617 17.51 25.72 -4.65
C GLY A 617 16.89 27.08 -5.00
N ASN A 618 15.64 27.31 -4.56
CA ASN A 618 14.91 28.52 -4.92
C ASN A 618 15.46 29.79 -4.24
N HIS A 619 16.26 29.66 -3.18
CA HIS A 619 16.98 30.78 -2.55
C HIS A 619 18.36 31.03 -3.20
N ASP A 620 18.86 30.12 -4.04
CA ASP A 620 20.17 30.22 -4.73
C ASP A 620 20.10 30.86 -6.13
N ASN A 621 18.93 30.85 -6.79
CA ASN A 621 18.77 31.19 -8.22
C ASN A 621 17.65 32.21 -8.54
N ILE A 622 17.23 33.03 -7.56
CA ILE A 622 16.07 33.94 -7.67
C ILE A 622 14.77 33.19 -8.01
N SER A 623 14.47 32.12 -7.26
CA SER A 623 13.26 31.29 -7.44
C SER A 623 13.05 30.83 -8.91
N GLY A 624 14.11 30.43 -9.59
CA GLY A 624 14.13 30.06 -11.02
C GLY A 624 14.48 31.19 -12.00
N GLU A 625 14.40 32.47 -11.61
CA GLU A 625 14.55 33.59 -12.55
C GLU A 625 16.01 33.86 -13.01
N GLU A 626 17.04 33.51 -12.23
CA GLU A 626 18.47 33.74 -12.59
C GLU A 626 19.20 32.42 -12.90
N VAL A 627 18.94 31.86 -14.09
CA VAL A 627 19.63 30.68 -14.63
C VAL A 627 20.73 31.01 -15.64
N GLY A 628 21.65 30.07 -15.84
CA GLY A 628 22.71 30.09 -16.83
C GLY A 628 24.09 30.46 -16.28
N ALA A 629 25.12 30.26 -17.11
CA ALA A 629 26.56 30.40 -16.82
C ALA A 629 27.05 31.79 -16.35
N GLY A 630 26.16 32.73 -16.06
CA GLY A 630 26.46 34.06 -15.51
C GLY A 630 25.62 34.46 -14.30
N ASN A 631 24.78 33.55 -13.77
CA ASN A 631 24.06 33.76 -12.51
C ASN A 631 25.02 33.79 -11.30
N LEU A 632 24.52 34.19 -10.14
CA LEU A 632 25.35 34.31 -8.93
C LEU A 632 25.84 32.94 -8.43
N TYR A 633 25.00 31.91 -8.51
CA TYR A 633 25.31 30.56 -8.07
C TYR A 633 26.53 29.96 -8.81
N ASN A 634 26.61 30.09 -10.14
CA ASN A 634 27.75 29.63 -10.93
C ASN A 634 29.06 30.40 -10.64
N GLU A 635 29.03 31.57 -9.98
CA GLU A 635 30.27 32.22 -9.49
C GLU A 635 30.96 31.42 -8.36
N TYR A 636 30.25 30.50 -7.71
CA TYR A 636 30.73 29.72 -6.56
C TYR A 636 30.64 28.20 -6.74
N PHE A 637 29.67 27.73 -7.52
CA PHE A 637 29.38 26.31 -7.77
C PHE A 637 29.37 25.97 -9.27
N GLY A 638 29.98 26.81 -10.11
CA GLY A 638 30.08 26.57 -11.55
C GLY A 638 31.02 25.42 -11.95
N PRO A 639 30.98 24.96 -13.21
CA PRO A 639 31.62 23.72 -13.69
C PRO A 639 33.10 23.55 -13.35
N GLU A 640 33.91 24.63 -13.39
CA GLU A 640 35.35 24.59 -13.08
C GLU A 640 35.65 23.96 -11.69
N ARG A 641 34.71 24.04 -10.74
CA ARG A 641 34.83 23.48 -9.38
C ARG A 641 34.89 21.95 -9.39
N TYR A 642 34.05 21.31 -10.19
CA TYR A 642 33.88 19.86 -10.26
C TYR A 642 34.80 19.23 -11.31
N GLU A 643 34.98 19.89 -12.46
CA GLU A 643 36.03 19.55 -13.43
C GLU A 643 37.42 19.49 -12.77
N ALA A 644 37.69 20.39 -11.81
CA ALA A 644 38.92 20.38 -11.05
C ALA A 644 39.09 19.13 -10.15
N GLN A 645 38.07 18.35 -9.83
CA GLN A 645 38.20 17.13 -9.00
C GLN A 645 38.46 15.87 -9.83
N GLN A 646 38.06 15.86 -11.10
CA GLN A 646 38.20 14.71 -11.99
C GLN A 646 39.65 14.18 -12.03
N GLY A 647 39.82 12.87 -11.86
CA GLY A 647 41.13 12.23 -11.85
C GLY A 647 42.00 12.50 -10.60
N LYS A 648 41.42 12.98 -9.49
CA LYS A 648 42.08 13.12 -8.16
C LYS A 648 41.41 12.26 -7.09
N GLY A 649 42.01 12.15 -5.90
CA GLY A 649 41.34 11.69 -4.68
C GLY A 649 40.62 10.34 -4.82
N ASN A 650 39.37 10.27 -4.36
CA ASN A 650 38.48 9.12 -4.62
C ASN A 650 37.73 9.26 -5.96
N TRP A 651 37.62 10.45 -6.54
CA TRP A 651 37.12 10.63 -7.92
C TRP A 651 37.90 9.76 -8.92
N ALA A 652 39.21 9.58 -8.72
CA ALA A 652 40.06 8.68 -9.53
C ALA A 652 39.94 7.18 -9.19
N LYS A 653 39.27 6.82 -8.09
CA LYS A 653 39.02 5.44 -7.65
C LYS A 653 37.67 4.94 -8.13
N GLU A 654 36.64 5.76 -7.92
CA GLU A 654 35.24 5.47 -8.29
C GLU A 654 34.92 5.87 -9.77
N ASP A 655 35.95 5.92 -10.64
CA ASP A 655 35.90 6.38 -12.05
C ASP A 655 35.03 7.63 -12.31
N ALA A 656 35.07 8.59 -11.39
CA ALA A 656 34.08 9.65 -11.32
C ALA A 656 34.32 10.76 -12.35
N SER A 657 33.25 11.16 -13.05
CA SER A 657 33.28 12.24 -14.02
C SER A 657 32.01 13.10 -13.97
N TYR A 658 32.23 14.41 -13.91
CA TYR A 658 31.22 15.46 -13.88
C TYR A 658 30.90 15.98 -15.30
N HIS A 659 29.64 16.31 -15.56
CA HIS A 659 29.13 16.79 -16.85
C HIS A 659 28.03 17.87 -16.67
N PRO A 660 28.24 19.12 -17.11
CA PRO A 660 27.25 20.19 -16.97
C PRO A 660 26.10 20.11 -17.98
N TYR A 661 24.97 20.77 -17.70
CA TYR A 661 23.87 20.99 -18.65
C TYR A 661 24.33 21.71 -19.92
N ALA A 662 25.13 22.78 -19.75
CA ALA A 662 25.68 23.59 -20.84
C ALA A 662 27.06 24.18 -20.46
N GLU A 663 27.79 24.70 -21.44
CA GLU A 663 29.12 25.30 -21.22
C GLU A 663 29.06 26.42 -20.16
N GLY A 664 29.71 26.20 -19.02
CA GLY A 664 29.73 27.12 -17.88
C GLY A 664 28.50 27.09 -16.95
N ASN A 665 27.49 26.25 -17.20
CA ASN A 665 26.26 26.17 -16.39
C ASN A 665 26.15 24.86 -15.58
N ASN A 666 26.16 24.97 -14.26
CA ASN A 666 25.95 23.86 -13.31
C ASN A 666 24.51 23.73 -12.77
N ASP A 667 23.59 24.65 -13.11
CA ASP A 667 22.24 24.71 -12.53
C ASP A 667 21.49 23.36 -12.65
N ASN A 668 21.77 22.64 -13.75
CA ASN A 668 21.55 21.21 -13.86
C ASN A 668 22.87 20.56 -14.31
N HIS A 669 23.16 19.33 -13.88
CA HIS A 669 24.37 18.59 -14.24
C HIS A 669 24.17 17.08 -13.99
N TYR A 670 25.15 16.25 -14.36
CA TYR A 670 25.21 14.87 -13.88
C TYR A 670 26.64 14.42 -13.57
N ASP A 671 26.75 13.63 -12.51
CA ASP A 671 27.97 12.89 -12.18
C ASP A 671 27.79 11.41 -12.57
N LEU A 672 28.77 10.88 -13.27
CA LEU A 672 28.98 9.44 -13.39
C LEU A 672 29.96 9.00 -12.31
N PHE A 673 29.69 7.91 -11.62
CA PHE A 673 30.66 7.23 -10.73
C PHE A 673 30.40 5.72 -10.73
N THR A 674 31.31 4.95 -10.13
CA THR A 674 31.28 3.49 -10.11
C THR A 674 31.79 2.99 -8.76
N THR A 675 30.95 2.30 -7.99
CA THR A 675 31.32 1.78 -6.66
C THR A 675 30.77 0.37 -6.44
N ASN A 676 31.46 -0.46 -5.64
CA ASN A 676 31.18 -1.90 -5.46
C ASN A 676 30.95 -2.71 -6.76
N GLY A 677 31.51 -2.26 -7.89
CA GLY A 677 31.34 -2.89 -9.20
C GLY A 677 30.02 -2.57 -9.91
N MET A 678 29.24 -1.61 -9.40
CA MET A 678 28.07 -1.05 -10.07
C MET A 678 28.35 0.36 -10.60
N ASP A 679 27.85 0.64 -11.78
CA ASP A 679 27.89 1.97 -12.40
C ASP A 679 26.66 2.80 -12.00
N PHE A 680 26.88 4.08 -11.73
CA PHE A 680 25.87 5.06 -11.32
C PHE A 680 25.85 6.30 -12.21
N ILE A 681 24.69 6.97 -12.23
CA ILE A 681 24.54 8.35 -12.66
C ILE A 681 23.72 9.12 -11.61
N ALA A 682 24.31 10.15 -11.01
CA ALA A 682 23.60 11.12 -10.18
C ALA A 682 23.22 12.31 -11.07
N LEU A 683 21.93 12.46 -11.37
CA LEU A 683 21.39 13.48 -12.25
C LEU A 683 20.75 14.60 -11.41
N HIS A 684 21.29 15.81 -11.52
CA HIS A 684 20.87 16.98 -10.75
C HIS A 684 20.03 17.91 -11.61
N LEU A 685 18.87 18.29 -11.09
CA LEU A 685 17.95 19.29 -11.63
C LEU A 685 17.74 20.39 -10.59
N GLY A 686 17.71 21.64 -11.01
CA GLY A 686 17.50 22.79 -10.10
C GLY A 686 16.08 22.87 -9.51
N TYR A 687 15.72 24.07 -9.07
CA TYR A 687 14.34 24.47 -8.79
C TYR A 687 13.71 25.15 -10.01
N ASP A 688 12.40 24.95 -10.21
CA ASP A 688 11.60 25.47 -11.35
C ASP A 688 12.04 24.86 -12.69
N VAL A 689 12.10 23.54 -12.72
CA VAL A 689 12.67 22.74 -13.82
C VAL A 689 11.77 22.86 -15.06
N THR A 690 12.35 23.27 -16.18
CA THR A 690 11.61 23.46 -17.44
C THR A 690 11.41 22.17 -18.24
N GLU A 691 10.49 22.20 -19.20
CA GLU A 691 10.33 21.11 -20.19
C GLU A 691 11.60 20.86 -21.02
N GLU A 692 12.45 21.87 -21.25
CA GLU A 692 13.71 21.72 -21.98
C GLU A 692 14.74 20.93 -21.16
N GLU A 693 14.85 21.24 -19.86
CA GLU A 693 15.75 20.57 -18.92
C GLU A 693 15.27 19.14 -18.62
N ALA A 694 13.96 18.92 -18.49
CA ALA A 694 13.38 17.58 -18.38
C ALA A 694 13.60 16.74 -19.66
N ALA A 695 13.51 17.34 -20.84
CA ALA A 695 13.83 16.66 -22.10
C ALA A 695 15.34 16.38 -22.27
N TRP A 696 16.21 17.21 -21.70
CA TRP A 696 17.64 16.93 -21.57
C TRP A 696 17.91 15.77 -20.61
N ALA A 697 17.26 15.77 -19.43
CA ALA A 697 17.35 14.71 -18.43
C ALA A 697 16.94 13.35 -18.99
N ASP A 698 15.78 13.28 -19.65
CA ASP A 698 15.30 12.10 -20.36
C ASP A 698 16.32 11.57 -21.37
N LYS A 699 16.93 12.47 -22.15
CA LYS A 699 17.96 12.13 -23.13
C LYS A 699 19.28 11.68 -22.50
N VAL A 700 19.67 12.23 -21.34
CA VAL A 700 20.87 11.84 -20.59
C VAL A 700 20.70 10.44 -20.00
N LEU A 701 19.55 10.14 -19.38
CA LEU A 701 19.27 8.81 -18.84
C LEU A 701 19.23 7.75 -19.95
N LYS A 702 18.63 8.06 -21.11
CA LYS A 702 18.67 7.23 -22.33
C LYS A 702 20.06 7.09 -22.98
N GLN A 703 21.04 7.91 -22.59
CA GLN A 703 22.44 7.72 -22.98
C GLN A 703 23.17 6.72 -22.05
N TYR A 704 22.65 6.48 -20.84
CA TYR A 704 23.26 5.63 -19.82
C TYR A 704 22.30 4.56 -19.22
N PRO A 705 21.55 3.79 -20.04
CA PRO A 705 20.55 2.81 -19.55
C PRO A 705 21.16 1.67 -18.73
N ASP A 706 22.47 1.42 -18.87
CA ASP A 706 23.21 0.42 -18.11
C ASP A 706 23.63 0.89 -16.71
N ARG A 707 23.46 2.19 -16.37
CA ARG A 707 23.83 2.78 -15.09
C ARG A 707 22.61 2.96 -14.18
N ASN A 708 22.75 2.65 -12.90
CA ASN A 708 21.72 2.92 -11.89
C ASN A 708 21.61 4.44 -11.70
N ALA A 709 20.43 5.01 -11.94
CA ALA A 709 20.21 6.44 -11.88
C ALA A 709 19.60 6.88 -10.55
N ILE A 710 20.18 7.95 -10.00
CA ILE A 710 19.70 8.70 -8.84
C ILE A 710 19.33 10.07 -9.36
N VAL A 711 18.07 10.48 -9.21
CA VAL A 711 17.59 11.81 -9.58
C VAL A 711 17.59 12.70 -8.35
N LEU A 712 18.16 13.89 -8.47
CA LEU A 712 18.20 14.91 -7.42
C LEU A 712 17.51 16.15 -7.96
N THR A 713 16.52 16.67 -7.25
CA THR A 713 15.82 17.91 -7.60
C THR A 713 15.34 18.62 -6.35
N HIS A 714 15.23 19.95 -6.38
CA HIS A 714 14.94 20.71 -5.17
C HIS A 714 13.53 20.39 -4.61
N ALA A 715 12.47 20.56 -5.41
CA ALA A 715 11.08 20.56 -4.93
C ALA A 715 10.21 19.41 -5.48
N TYR A 716 10.52 18.16 -5.09
CA TYR A 716 9.87 16.96 -5.64
C TYR A 716 8.59 16.51 -4.92
N LEU A 717 8.63 16.34 -3.59
CA LEU A 717 7.52 15.83 -2.76
C LEU A 717 7.12 16.87 -1.72
N LYS A 718 5.88 16.80 -1.24
CA LYS A 718 5.43 17.49 -0.03
C LYS A 718 5.86 16.71 1.22
N PRO A 719 5.85 17.31 2.42
CA PRO A 719 6.05 16.56 3.65
C PRO A 719 4.91 15.56 3.84
N SER A 720 5.20 14.39 4.41
CA SER A 720 4.15 13.44 4.76
C SER A 720 3.29 13.97 5.90
N ASN A 721 2.00 13.61 5.88
CA ASN A 721 1.06 13.76 6.99
C ASN A 721 1.00 12.50 7.88
N SER A 722 1.66 11.41 7.48
CA SER A 722 1.74 10.17 8.25
C SER A 722 2.80 10.33 9.36
N PRO A 723 2.52 9.93 10.61
CA PRO A 723 3.49 10.09 11.70
C PRO A 723 4.79 9.29 11.55
N ASP A 724 4.88 8.35 10.61
CA ASP A 724 6.07 7.55 10.27
C ASP A 724 6.76 8.04 8.97
N GLY A 725 6.41 9.25 8.51
CA GLY A 725 6.96 9.86 7.30
C GLY A 725 6.51 9.23 5.97
N ARG A 726 5.68 8.18 5.97
CA ARG A 726 5.37 7.41 4.75
C ARG A 726 4.24 8.01 3.92
N ASN A 727 4.47 8.09 2.61
CA ASN A 727 3.58 8.62 1.57
C ASN A 727 3.33 10.14 1.60
N SER A 728 3.35 10.76 0.42
CA SER A 728 2.94 12.15 0.18
C SER A 728 2.64 12.40 -1.30
N ASP A 729 2.02 13.55 -1.58
CA ASP A 729 1.88 14.12 -2.92
C ASP A 729 3.20 14.72 -3.44
N PHE A 730 3.25 14.95 -4.75
CA PHE A 730 4.24 15.81 -5.38
C PHE A 730 4.12 17.28 -4.94
N SER A 731 5.26 17.96 -4.84
CA SER A 731 5.39 19.42 -4.74
C SER A 731 5.67 20.04 -6.13
N HIS A 732 6.20 21.27 -6.17
CA HIS A 732 6.34 22.17 -7.32
C HIS A 732 6.83 21.48 -8.61
N ASP A 733 8.04 20.91 -8.59
CA ASP A 733 8.64 20.25 -9.76
C ASP A 733 8.16 18.80 -9.93
N GLY A 734 7.58 18.21 -8.88
CA GLY A 734 7.40 16.77 -8.73
C GLY A 734 6.62 16.09 -9.85
N VAL A 735 5.44 16.62 -10.21
CA VAL A 735 4.62 16.07 -11.30
C VAL A 735 5.38 16.14 -12.64
N MET A 736 6.10 17.23 -12.86
CA MET A 736 6.82 17.49 -14.11
C MET A 736 8.00 16.52 -14.23
N VAL A 737 8.86 16.43 -13.20
CA VAL A 737 10.01 15.51 -13.17
C VAL A 737 9.55 14.04 -13.21
N TYR A 738 8.46 13.69 -12.53
CA TYR A 738 7.91 12.33 -12.55
C TYR A 738 7.46 11.91 -13.95
N ASP A 739 6.51 12.64 -14.57
CA ASP A 739 5.96 12.26 -15.87
C ASP A 739 6.97 12.47 -17.01
N ASN A 740 7.88 13.45 -16.91
CA ASN A 740 8.81 13.75 -18.00
C ASN A 740 10.17 13.08 -17.95
N VAL A 741 10.66 12.72 -16.76
CA VAL A 741 11.97 12.08 -16.57
C VAL A 741 11.80 10.67 -16.02
N ILE A 742 11.29 10.52 -14.79
CA ILE A 742 11.37 9.25 -14.04
C ILE A 742 10.56 8.14 -14.73
N LYS A 743 9.28 8.41 -15.04
CA LYS A 743 8.36 7.48 -15.70
C LYS A 743 8.80 7.05 -17.11
N LYS A 744 9.76 7.75 -17.73
CA LYS A 744 10.29 7.45 -19.07
C LYS A 744 11.63 6.71 -19.06
N ASN A 745 12.24 6.49 -17.90
CA ASN A 745 13.62 6.02 -17.76
C ASN A 745 13.75 4.92 -16.68
N PRO A 746 13.65 3.63 -17.07
CA PRO A 746 13.58 2.51 -16.13
C PRO A 746 14.93 2.12 -15.50
N ASN A 747 15.94 2.99 -15.62
CA ASN A 747 17.17 2.89 -14.87
C ASN A 747 17.18 3.80 -13.62
N VAL A 748 16.17 4.66 -13.43
CA VAL A 748 15.99 5.44 -12.19
C VAL A 748 15.53 4.52 -11.06
N ALA A 749 16.32 4.50 -9.98
CA ALA A 749 16.06 3.68 -8.79
C ALA A 749 15.71 4.53 -7.56
N LEU A 750 16.25 5.76 -7.48
CA LEU A 750 16.19 6.64 -6.32
C LEU A 750 15.91 8.09 -6.73
N VAL A 751 15.06 8.78 -5.98
CA VAL A 751 14.86 10.24 -6.07
C VAL A 751 15.13 10.89 -4.71
N LEU A 752 15.87 12.00 -4.70
CA LEU A 752 16.20 12.79 -3.50
C LEU A 752 15.77 14.25 -3.67
N ALA A 753 15.14 14.83 -2.64
CA ALA A 753 14.66 16.21 -2.64
C ALA A 753 14.67 16.87 -1.25
N GLY A 754 14.49 18.20 -1.27
CA GLY A 754 14.40 19.10 -0.12
C GLY A 754 13.23 20.08 -0.27
N HIS A 755 13.45 21.38 -0.01
CA HIS A 755 12.50 22.50 -0.20
C HIS A 755 11.24 22.52 0.70
N GLU A 756 10.71 21.34 1.06
CA GLU A 756 9.41 21.16 1.69
C GLU A 756 9.57 20.66 3.13
N HIS A 757 9.49 21.59 4.09
CA HIS A 757 10.07 21.38 5.42
C HIS A 757 9.38 20.24 6.18
N GLY A 758 10.14 19.21 6.51
CA GLY A 758 9.72 17.90 7.01
C GLY A 758 10.34 16.78 6.18
N VAL A 759 9.69 15.61 6.19
CA VAL A 759 10.20 14.42 5.49
C VAL A 759 9.08 13.69 4.75
N SER A 760 9.45 12.94 3.71
CA SER A 760 8.56 11.93 3.12
C SER A 760 9.34 10.73 2.58
N ILE A 761 8.73 9.56 2.66
CA ILE A 761 9.25 8.27 2.19
C ILE A 761 8.18 7.66 1.26
N VAL A 762 8.51 7.42 -0.01
CA VAL A 762 7.58 6.82 -0.98
C VAL A 762 8.25 5.69 -1.76
N THR A 763 7.60 4.53 -1.86
CA THR A 763 8.02 3.43 -2.74
C THR A 763 6.98 3.25 -3.86
N ARG A 764 7.30 3.72 -5.07
CA ARG A 764 6.44 3.57 -6.25
C ARG A 764 6.72 2.26 -6.98
N LYS A 765 5.69 1.68 -7.58
CA LYS A 765 5.73 0.40 -8.32
C LYS A 765 5.21 0.58 -9.74
N ASP A 766 5.69 -0.30 -10.61
CA ASP A 766 5.33 -0.36 -12.04
C ASP A 766 5.44 1.01 -12.74
N VAL A 767 6.55 1.72 -12.43
CA VAL A 767 6.78 3.12 -12.82
C VAL A 767 7.11 3.18 -14.30
N GLY A 768 6.08 3.43 -15.11
CA GLY A 768 6.18 3.50 -16.58
C GLY A 768 5.93 2.15 -17.27
N HIS A 769 6.37 1.05 -16.69
CA HIS A 769 6.05 -0.33 -17.10
C HIS A 769 6.19 -1.31 -15.92
N THR A 770 5.74 -2.55 -16.09
CA THR A 770 5.77 -3.61 -15.07
C THR A 770 7.18 -3.90 -14.55
N ASN A 771 7.30 -4.21 -13.24
CA ASN A 771 8.52 -4.59 -12.52
C ASN A 771 9.63 -3.51 -12.48
N ASN A 772 9.33 -2.27 -12.91
CA ASN A 772 10.15 -1.10 -12.61
C ASN A 772 9.65 -0.42 -11.33
N HIS A 773 10.55 -0.11 -10.40
CA HIS A 773 10.19 0.41 -9.08
C HIS A 773 11.14 1.55 -8.68
N VAL A 774 10.63 2.56 -7.98
CA VAL A 774 11.39 3.76 -7.61
C VAL A 774 11.15 4.09 -6.15
N THR A 775 12.22 4.33 -5.41
CA THR A 775 12.17 4.83 -4.03
C THR A 775 12.45 6.33 -4.03
N GLU A 776 11.63 7.11 -3.35
CA GLU A 776 11.66 8.57 -3.40
C GLU A 776 11.69 9.12 -1.98
N LEU A 777 12.67 9.99 -1.69
CA LEU A 777 12.87 10.57 -0.37
C LEU A 777 12.85 12.09 -0.44
N LEU A 778 12.05 12.67 0.44
CA LEU A 778 12.16 14.06 0.88
C LEU A 778 12.80 14.09 2.26
N ALA A 779 13.76 14.99 2.44
CA ALA A 779 14.12 15.54 3.73
C ALA A 779 14.43 17.02 3.57
N ASP A 780 13.82 17.86 4.40
CA ASP A 780 14.22 19.24 4.68
C ASP A 780 14.00 19.49 6.17
N TYR A 781 15.06 19.86 6.88
CA TYR A 781 15.03 20.09 8.32
C TYR A 781 14.98 21.57 8.70
N GLN A 782 15.01 22.53 7.76
CA GLN A 782 15.34 23.94 8.00
C GLN A 782 14.54 24.67 9.10
N PHE A 783 13.29 24.25 9.32
CA PHE A 783 12.41 24.82 10.36
C PHE A 783 12.55 24.16 11.75
N TYR A 784 13.36 23.11 11.90
CA TYR A 784 13.54 22.41 13.16
C TYR A 784 14.28 23.32 14.15
N GLU A 785 13.76 23.42 15.38
CA GLU A 785 14.17 24.44 16.37
C GLU A 785 14.96 23.85 17.53
N VAL A 786 16.25 24.22 17.65
CA VAL A 786 17.15 23.83 18.75
C VAL A 786 17.11 24.86 19.88
N GLY A 787 17.26 24.45 21.13
CA GLY A 787 17.35 25.36 22.28
C GLY A 787 18.60 26.24 22.24
N SER A 788 18.50 27.51 22.65
CA SER A 788 19.66 28.41 22.65
C SER A 788 20.69 28.08 23.73
N ASP A 789 20.30 27.35 24.79
CA ASP A 789 21.22 26.85 25.81
C ASP A 789 22.00 25.60 25.35
N GLU A 790 21.33 24.67 24.66
CA GLU A 790 21.91 23.53 23.96
C GLU A 790 22.95 23.98 22.92
N MET A 791 22.61 24.99 22.12
CA MET A 791 23.54 25.64 21.19
C MET A 791 24.67 26.46 21.86
N GLY A 792 24.64 26.60 23.19
CA GLY A 792 25.62 27.35 23.98
C GLY A 792 25.58 28.87 23.76
N LEU A 793 24.48 29.39 23.20
CA LEU A 793 24.32 30.79 22.83
C LEU A 793 23.86 31.69 23.98
N THR A 794 23.31 31.12 25.07
CA THR A 794 22.99 31.85 26.32
C THR A 794 24.21 32.47 27.02
N GLU A 795 25.43 32.00 26.76
CA GLU A 795 26.67 32.62 27.26
C GLU A 795 27.26 33.68 26.29
N ILE A 796 26.70 33.83 25.09
CA ILE A 796 27.32 34.55 23.95
C ILE A 796 26.43 35.69 23.41
N GLY A 797 25.14 35.43 23.19
CA GLY A 797 24.15 36.39 22.67
C GLY A 797 23.17 36.89 23.74
N GLU A 798 22.17 37.67 23.33
CA GLU A 798 21.09 38.17 24.22
C GLU A 798 19.87 37.23 24.26
N TYR A 799 20.09 35.92 24.23
CA TYR A 799 19.06 34.87 24.23
C TYR A 799 18.68 34.41 25.65
N ASP A 800 17.45 33.90 25.83
CA ASP A 800 17.08 33.08 26.99
C ASP A 800 17.15 31.58 26.64
N GLY A 801 17.20 30.73 27.67
CA GLY A 801 17.48 29.29 27.49
C GLY A 801 16.52 28.61 26.52
N ASP A 802 15.23 28.88 26.69
CA ASP A 802 14.15 28.24 25.94
C ASP A 802 13.88 28.90 24.57
N THR A 803 14.74 29.82 24.10
CA THR A 803 14.60 30.41 22.75
C THR A 803 14.91 29.35 21.68
N GLY A 804 13.88 28.89 20.97
CA GLY A 804 14.02 28.02 19.80
C GLY A 804 14.72 28.73 18.63
N LEU A 805 15.68 28.02 18.01
CA LEU A 805 16.51 28.53 16.92
C LEU A 805 16.42 27.60 15.70
N ARG A 806 15.93 28.15 14.58
CA ARG A 806 15.86 27.49 13.27
C ARG A 806 17.26 27.31 12.68
N PHE A 807 17.95 26.29 13.16
CA PHE A 807 19.30 25.90 12.74
C PHE A 807 19.27 24.82 11.63
N GLY A 808 18.07 24.39 11.23
CA GLY A 808 17.85 23.11 10.56
C GLY A 808 18.34 21.90 11.37
N SER A 809 18.66 22.11 12.65
CA SER A 809 19.48 21.27 13.53
C SER A 809 20.79 20.72 12.92
N SER A 810 21.20 21.19 11.73
CA SER A 810 22.29 20.63 10.91
C SER A 810 22.17 19.13 10.59
N TYR A 811 20.95 18.62 10.41
CA TYR A 811 20.71 17.21 10.06
C TYR A 811 21.14 16.84 8.64
N LEU A 812 21.63 15.60 8.49
CA LEU A 812 21.88 14.93 7.21
C LEU A 812 21.30 13.51 7.28
N ARG A 813 21.03 12.91 6.11
CA ARG A 813 20.68 11.48 6.00
C ARG A 813 21.84 10.67 5.43
N LEU A 814 22.10 9.49 6.01
CA LEU A 814 23.06 8.51 5.50
C LEU A 814 22.33 7.29 4.94
N LEU A 815 22.30 7.21 3.62
CA LEU A 815 21.63 6.16 2.85
C LEU A 815 22.62 5.02 2.64
N GLN A 816 22.40 3.87 3.26
CA GLN A 816 23.32 2.73 3.32
C GLN A 816 22.72 1.53 2.58
N PHE A 817 23.42 1.06 1.55
CA PHE A 817 22.86 0.13 0.56
C PHE A 817 23.41 -1.28 0.76
N ASP A 818 22.53 -2.23 1.02
CA ASP A 818 22.82 -3.67 1.04
C ASP A 818 22.41 -4.29 -0.30
N LEU A 819 23.39 -4.65 -1.13
CA LEU A 819 23.19 -5.15 -2.49
C LEU A 819 22.85 -6.64 -2.53
N LYS A 820 23.14 -7.37 -1.44
CA LYS A 820 22.76 -8.78 -1.26
C LYS A 820 21.26 -8.87 -0.97
N ASN A 821 20.75 -8.00 -0.10
CA ASN A 821 19.33 -7.94 0.25
C ASN A 821 18.51 -7.04 -0.70
N ASN A 822 19.15 -6.14 -1.44
CA ASN A 822 18.58 -5.07 -2.28
C ASN A 822 17.68 -4.12 -1.49
N GLU A 823 18.24 -3.62 -0.39
CA GLU A 823 17.62 -2.72 0.59
C GLU A 823 18.50 -1.49 0.82
N MET A 824 17.87 -0.39 1.23
CA MET A 824 18.51 0.83 1.69
C MET A 824 18.07 1.11 3.13
N VAL A 825 19.03 1.22 4.05
CA VAL A 825 18.82 1.75 5.40
C VAL A 825 19.10 3.24 5.37
N VAL A 826 18.27 4.04 6.04
CA VAL A 826 18.44 5.49 6.11
C VAL A 826 18.51 5.90 7.57
N ASP A 827 19.66 6.46 7.96
CA ASP A 827 19.89 7.02 9.28
C ASP A 827 19.97 8.55 9.20
N THR A 828 19.10 9.25 9.92
CA THR A 828 19.17 10.70 10.12
C THR A 828 20.14 11.02 11.26
N TYR A 829 20.98 12.05 11.11
CA TYR A 829 21.99 12.40 12.13
C TYR A 829 22.46 13.86 12.04
N SER A 830 22.71 14.49 13.19
CA SER A 830 23.30 15.83 13.28
C SER A 830 24.73 15.76 13.84
N PRO A 831 25.76 16.01 13.02
CA PRO A 831 27.15 16.14 13.50
C PRO A 831 27.42 17.36 14.38
N LEU A 832 26.44 18.25 14.54
CA LEU A 832 26.51 19.43 15.39
C LEU A 832 26.04 19.13 16.83
N LEU A 833 25.01 18.30 16.96
CA LEU A 833 24.40 17.89 18.23
C LEU A 833 24.97 16.54 18.74
N ASP A 834 25.54 15.73 17.84
CA ASP A 834 25.89 14.30 18.04
C ASP A 834 24.65 13.44 18.32
N ASP A 835 23.55 13.74 17.60
CA ASP A 835 22.21 13.17 17.82
C ASP A 835 21.58 12.57 16.55
N HIS A 836 20.65 11.64 16.74
CA HIS A 836 19.92 10.88 15.72
C HIS A 836 18.41 11.17 15.65
N ASN A 837 17.85 11.89 16.62
CA ASN A 837 16.40 12.02 16.87
C ASN A 837 15.88 13.37 16.36
N ALA A 838 15.90 13.60 15.04
CA ALA A 838 15.43 14.86 14.47
C ALA A 838 13.96 15.17 14.83
N THR A 839 13.15 14.14 15.02
CA THR A 839 11.76 14.16 15.49
C THR A 839 11.50 15.19 16.61
N GLU A 840 12.35 15.25 17.64
CA GLU A 840 12.06 16.12 18.80
C GLU A 840 12.22 17.62 18.52
N TYR A 841 12.85 17.98 17.40
CA TYR A 841 13.09 19.34 16.96
C TYR A 841 12.05 19.84 15.92
N ASP A 842 11.12 19.00 15.44
CA ASP A 842 10.07 19.42 14.48
C ASP A 842 9.09 20.44 15.09
N ASP A 843 9.05 21.66 14.53
CA ASP A 843 8.22 22.78 15.03
C ASP A 843 6.70 22.49 15.01
N ARG A 844 6.29 21.41 14.32
CA ARG A 844 4.90 20.97 14.15
C ARG A 844 4.55 19.67 14.87
N GLN A 845 5.53 18.95 15.45
CA GLN A 845 5.34 17.65 16.12
C GLN A 845 4.54 16.63 15.29
N ARG A 846 4.88 16.49 14.00
CA ARG A 846 4.16 15.64 13.05
C ARG A 846 4.47 14.15 13.21
N TYR A 847 5.71 13.84 13.53
CA TYR A 847 6.31 12.52 13.30
C TYR A 847 6.65 11.76 14.60
N ASN A 848 7.35 10.61 14.52
CA ASN A 848 7.43 9.67 15.65
C ASN A 848 8.75 8.87 15.79
N GLY A 849 9.79 9.17 15.01
CA GLY A 849 11.10 8.52 15.02
C GLY A 849 11.30 7.41 13.98
N HIS A 850 10.24 6.84 13.40
CA HIS A 850 10.37 5.81 12.35
C HIS A 850 10.72 6.40 10.97
N GLU A 851 10.73 7.72 10.85
CA GLU A 851 11.16 8.50 9.70
C GLU A 851 12.60 9.00 9.82
N ASP A 852 13.21 8.87 11.00
CA ASP A 852 14.61 9.19 11.26
C ASP A 852 15.53 7.97 11.05
N GLU A 853 15.09 6.77 11.47
CA GLU A 853 15.73 5.47 11.20
C GLU A 853 14.74 4.53 10.50
N PHE A 854 15.00 4.17 9.24
CA PHE A 854 14.11 3.29 8.44
C PHE A 854 14.83 2.44 7.39
N ARG A 855 14.12 1.46 6.82
CA ARG A 855 14.62 0.54 5.80
C ARG A 855 13.60 0.34 4.68
N VAL A 856 14.02 0.61 3.45
CA VAL A 856 13.17 0.52 2.25
C VAL A 856 13.80 -0.36 1.16
N PRO A 857 13.01 -1.00 0.29
CA PRO A 857 13.54 -1.67 -0.91
C PRO A 857 14.19 -0.67 -1.87
N ILE A 858 15.14 -1.12 -2.69
CA ILE A 858 15.79 -0.31 -3.73
C ILE A 858 16.00 -1.11 -5.03
N GLN A 859 15.68 -0.50 -6.18
CA GLN A 859 15.67 -1.15 -7.50
C GLN A 859 16.98 -0.91 -8.27
N PHE A 860 18.10 -1.40 -7.76
CA PHE A 860 19.34 -1.46 -8.55
C PHE A 860 19.37 -2.72 -9.43
N LYS A 861 20.24 -2.74 -10.46
CA LYS A 861 20.40 -3.88 -11.39
C LYS A 861 20.83 -5.21 -10.74
N THR A 862 21.23 -5.18 -9.47
CA THR A 862 21.43 -6.37 -8.62
C THR A 862 20.11 -7.03 -8.17
N ARG A 863 19.00 -6.28 -8.18
CA ARG A 863 17.69 -6.73 -7.72
C ARG A 863 17.01 -7.59 -8.78
N LYS A 864 17.30 -8.89 -8.71
CA LYS A 864 16.81 -9.90 -9.65
C LYS A 864 15.77 -10.82 -9.02
N THR A 865 15.03 -11.51 -9.88
CA THR A 865 14.00 -12.49 -9.50
C THR A 865 14.27 -13.83 -10.18
N ASP A 866 14.17 -14.93 -9.43
CA ASP A 866 14.02 -16.29 -9.96
C ASP A 866 13.17 -17.16 -9.04
N PHE A 867 12.71 -18.28 -9.59
CA PHE A 867 12.01 -19.33 -8.86
C PHE A 867 12.40 -20.72 -9.39
N GLN A 868 11.97 -21.77 -8.69
CA GLN A 868 12.25 -23.15 -9.08
C GLN A 868 10.98 -23.99 -9.00
N THR A 869 10.54 -24.62 -10.08
CA THR A 869 9.42 -25.58 -10.07
C THR A 869 9.92 -26.96 -9.69
N LYS A 870 9.35 -27.57 -8.66
CA LYS A 870 9.59 -28.97 -8.28
C LYS A 870 8.52 -29.89 -8.86
N SER A 871 7.25 -29.49 -8.78
CA SER A 871 6.14 -30.21 -9.41
C SER A 871 5.17 -29.29 -10.15
N MET A 872 4.61 -29.78 -11.26
CA MET A 872 3.45 -29.16 -11.90
C MET A 872 2.54 -30.27 -12.46
N VAL A 873 1.29 -30.32 -11.95
CA VAL A 873 0.34 -31.38 -12.26
C VAL A 873 -1.10 -30.87 -12.44
N ALA A 874 -1.90 -31.62 -13.18
CA ALA A 874 -3.36 -31.52 -13.19
C ALA A 874 -3.97 -32.81 -12.64
N LEU A 875 -5.01 -32.69 -11.83
CA LEU A 875 -5.80 -33.78 -11.27
C LEU A 875 -7.21 -33.79 -11.87
N THR A 876 -7.80 -34.97 -12.00
CA THR A 876 -9.17 -35.14 -12.52
C THR A 876 -9.85 -36.32 -11.82
N ASP A 877 -11.03 -36.10 -11.26
CA ASP A 877 -11.70 -37.08 -10.39
C ASP A 877 -12.36 -38.20 -11.18
N THR A 878 -11.88 -39.43 -10.99
CA THR A 878 -12.47 -40.60 -11.65
C THR A 878 -13.84 -40.97 -11.05
N GLY A 879 -14.17 -40.47 -9.85
CA GLY A 879 -15.34 -40.88 -9.07
C GLY A 879 -15.21 -42.29 -8.46
N LYS A 880 -14.07 -42.98 -8.63
CA LYS A 880 -13.82 -44.30 -8.08
C LYS A 880 -13.41 -44.19 -6.61
N GLU A 881 -14.29 -44.63 -5.72
CA GLU A 881 -14.05 -44.65 -4.27
C GLU A 881 -12.87 -45.56 -3.89
N ILE A 882 -11.90 -45.00 -3.18
CA ILE A 882 -10.80 -45.69 -2.50
C ILE A 882 -11.29 -46.20 -1.13
N GLY A 883 -12.06 -45.36 -0.42
CA GLY A 883 -12.67 -45.69 0.86
C GLY A 883 -13.39 -44.51 1.52
N LYS A 884 -13.92 -44.75 2.73
CA LYS A 884 -14.58 -43.77 3.59
C LYS A 884 -14.13 -43.94 5.04
N ASP A 885 -14.12 -42.85 5.79
CA ASP A 885 -13.81 -42.81 7.22
C ASP A 885 -14.55 -41.67 7.94
N THR A 886 -14.61 -41.68 9.26
CA THR A 886 -15.30 -40.67 10.08
C THR A 886 -14.49 -40.32 11.32
N ALA A 887 -14.14 -39.05 11.45
CA ALA A 887 -13.32 -38.52 12.55
C ALA A 887 -14.03 -37.35 13.26
N LYS A 888 -13.45 -36.87 14.35
CA LYS A 888 -13.86 -35.60 14.98
C LYS A 888 -13.37 -34.42 14.17
N SER A 889 -14.03 -33.26 14.29
CA SER A 889 -13.49 -31.97 13.79
C SER A 889 -11.99 -31.81 14.14
N GLY A 890 -11.17 -31.50 13.13
CA GLY A 890 -9.71 -31.33 13.24
C GLY A 890 -8.88 -32.63 13.27
N TRP A 891 -9.50 -33.81 13.41
CA TRP A 891 -8.79 -35.09 13.39
C TRP A 891 -8.71 -35.67 11.98
N PRO A 892 -7.62 -36.41 11.64
CA PRO A 892 -7.48 -37.01 10.32
C PRO A 892 -8.47 -38.16 10.13
N THR A 893 -9.25 -38.08 9.06
CA THR A 893 -9.88 -39.24 8.41
C THR A 893 -8.85 -39.93 7.51
N SER A 894 -8.89 -41.25 7.35
CA SER A 894 -7.85 -41.99 6.62
C SER A 894 -8.33 -43.24 5.89
N THR A 895 -7.63 -43.64 4.82
CA THR A 895 -7.83 -44.94 4.17
C THR A 895 -6.55 -45.43 3.47
N VAL A 896 -6.54 -46.68 2.99
CA VAL A 896 -5.36 -47.30 2.35
C VAL A 896 -5.60 -47.49 0.85
N TYR A 897 -4.90 -46.68 0.04
CA TYR A 897 -4.85 -46.75 -1.41
C TYR A 897 -3.88 -47.89 -1.82
N LYS A 898 -4.40 -48.92 -2.49
CA LYS A 898 -3.71 -50.19 -2.78
C LYS A 898 -3.32 -50.31 -4.25
N ASP A 899 -2.61 -51.39 -4.57
CA ASP A 899 -2.22 -51.78 -5.94
C ASP A 899 -1.36 -50.72 -6.67
N LEU A 900 -0.63 -49.91 -5.89
CA LEU A 900 0.30 -48.88 -6.35
C LEU A 900 1.57 -49.49 -6.95
N LYS A 901 2.19 -48.77 -7.90
CA LYS A 901 3.48 -49.12 -8.50
C LYS A 901 4.55 -48.09 -8.11
N ALA A 902 5.69 -48.56 -7.63
CA ALA A 902 6.83 -47.70 -7.31
C ALA A 902 7.23 -46.84 -8.53
N GLY A 903 7.54 -45.56 -8.28
CA GLY A 903 7.90 -44.57 -9.30
C GLY A 903 6.72 -44.03 -10.12
N GLN A 904 5.48 -44.51 -9.94
CA GLN A 904 4.29 -43.91 -10.54
C GLN A 904 3.67 -42.86 -9.60
N THR A 905 3.32 -41.70 -10.15
CA THR A 905 2.55 -40.66 -9.44
C THR A 905 1.05 -41.00 -9.41
N TYR A 906 0.42 -40.74 -8.27
CA TYR A 906 -0.98 -41.00 -7.97
C TYR A 906 -1.61 -39.76 -7.32
N GLY A 907 -2.87 -39.50 -7.66
CA GLY A 907 -3.67 -38.43 -7.07
C GLY A 907 -4.94 -38.99 -6.44
N TRP A 908 -5.50 -38.25 -5.50
CA TRP A 908 -6.74 -38.61 -4.82
C TRP A 908 -7.44 -37.37 -4.27
N TYR A 909 -8.76 -37.42 -4.19
CA TYR A 909 -9.58 -36.40 -3.53
C TYR A 909 -10.08 -36.89 -2.19
N ALA A 910 -10.29 -35.96 -1.26
CA ALA A 910 -11.08 -36.13 -0.05
C ALA A 910 -12.23 -35.13 -0.05
N THR A 911 -13.45 -35.63 -0.21
CA THR A 911 -14.67 -34.84 -0.01
C THR A 911 -15.16 -35.09 1.41
N THR A 912 -15.01 -34.10 2.28
CA THR A 912 -15.31 -34.17 3.71
C THR A 912 -16.58 -33.38 4.03
N ALA A 913 -17.52 -34.01 4.74
CA ALA A 913 -18.84 -33.48 5.03
C ALA A 913 -19.16 -33.48 6.54
N ASP A 914 -20.07 -32.62 6.98
CA ASP A 914 -20.68 -32.72 8.32
C ASP A 914 -21.39 -34.06 8.52
N ALA A 915 -20.86 -34.90 9.41
CA ALA A 915 -21.43 -36.23 9.68
C ALA A 915 -22.74 -36.16 10.50
N SER A 916 -23.00 -35.04 11.17
CA SER A 916 -24.12 -34.89 12.12
C SER A 916 -25.45 -34.59 11.44
N SER A 917 -25.43 -33.87 10.31
CA SER A 917 -26.63 -33.58 9.52
C SER A 917 -27.21 -34.83 8.86
N LYS A 918 -28.55 -34.92 8.92
CA LYS A 918 -29.35 -36.07 8.47
C LYS A 918 -29.93 -35.91 7.07
N ASP A 919 -29.82 -34.72 6.47
CA ASP A 919 -30.12 -34.49 5.08
C ASP A 919 -28.80 -34.40 4.32
N THR A 920 -28.46 -35.48 3.61
CA THR A 920 -27.20 -35.59 2.86
C THR A 920 -27.06 -34.54 1.77
N ASN A 921 -28.17 -33.94 1.33
CA ASN A 921 -28.20 -32.95 0.26
C ASN A 921 -28.08 -31.50 0.80
N LYS A 922 -27.91 -31.34 2.12
CA LYS A 922 -27.75 -30.07 2.84
C LYS A 922 -26.51 -30.05 3.76
N ARG A 923 -25.63 -31.04 3.63
CA ARG A 923 -24.35 -31.03 4.31
C ARG A 923 -23.45 -29.98 3.65
N GLY A 924 -22.84 -29.13 4.47
CA GLY A 924 -21.66 -28.42 4.02
C GLY A 924 -20.54 -29.43 3.76
N ILE A 925 -19.84 -29.26 2.66
CA ILE A 925 -18.69 -30.07 2.25
C ILE A 925 -17.49 -29.17 1.98
N VAL A 926 -16.31 -29.74 2.21
CA VAL A 926 -15.04 -29.22 1.69
C VAL A 926 -14.36 -30.32 0.88
N ARG A 927 -13.72 -29.91 -0.21
CA ARG A 927 -12.98 -30.80 -1.10
C ARG A 927 -11.50 -30.46 -0.98
N GLN A 928 -10.70 -31.48 -0.72
CA GLN A 928 -9.24 -31.41 -0.70
C GLN A 928 -8.70 -32.47 -1.66
N PHE A 929 -7.44 -32.34 -2.07
CA PHE A 929 -6.76 -33.38 -2.85
C PHE A 929 -5.33 -33.59 -2.32
N GLY A 930 -4.77 -34.76 -2.63
CA GLY A 930 -3.37 -35.06 -2.40
C GLY A 930 -2.76 -35.71 -3.64
N VAL A 931 -1.47 -35.46 -3.87
CA VAL A 931 -0.70 -36.05 -4.97
C VAL A 931 0.65 -36.51 -4.46
N PHE A 932 1.06 -37.73 -4.83
CA PHE A 932 2.28 -38.35 -4.34
C PHE A 932 2.83 -39.36 -5.36
N THR A 933 4.11 -39.68 -5.28
CA THR A 933 4.70 -40.79 -6.03
C THR A 933 4.93 -41.96 -5.10
N ALA A 934 4.48 -43.15 -5.50
CA ALA A 934 4.63 -44.35 -4.69
C ALA A 934 6.10 -44.79 -4.63
N GLN A 935 6.55 -45.17 -3.43
CA GLN A 935 7.93 -45.59 -3.15
C GLN A 935 8.14 -47.09 -3.44
N GLU A 936 9.39 -47.56 -3.46
CA GLU A 936 9.67 -49.00 -3.46
C GLU A 936 9.29 -49.63 -2.12
N ASN A 937 8.66 -50.80 -2.19
CA ASN A 937 8.21 -51.57 -1.04
C ASN A 937 9.41 -52.28 -0.37
N THR A 938 10.21 -51.53 0.41
CA THR A 938 11.23 -52.11 1.29
C THR A 938 10.52 -52.98 2.34
N ALA A 939 10.92 -54.25 2.42
CA ALA A 939 10.07 -55.31 2.97
C ALA A 939 10.07 -55.41 4.51
N ASP A 940 9.70 -54.33 5.19
CA ASP A 940 9.20 -54.39 6.56
C ASP A 940 7.72 -53.94 6.62
N ASN A 941 6.92 -54.79 7.27
CA ASN A 941 5.47 -54.65 7.42
C ASN A 941 5.06 -54.78 8.90
N ALA A 942 6.02 -54.71 9.84
CA ALA A 942 5.75 -54.76 11.27
C ALA A 942 5.49 -53.35 11.80
N ALA A 943 4.34 -53.12 12.43
CA ALA A 943 4.12 -51.87 13.15
C ALA A 943 4.94 -51.85 14.46
N PRO A 944 5.58 -50.72 14.82
CA PRO A 944 6.38 -50.60 16.04
C PRO A 944 5.59 -50.94 17.32
N GLU A 945 6.23 -51.64 18.27
CA GLU A 945 5.68 -51.92 19.60
C GLU A 945 5.68 -50.64 20.45
N LEU A 946 4.60 -49.85 20.33
CA LEU A 946 4.33 -48.66 21.14
C LEU A 946 3.73 -49.04 22.50
N ILE A 947 4.50 -48.87 23.56
CA ILE A 947 4.11 -49.12 24.95
C ILE A 947 3.72 -47.81 25.61
N VAL A 948 2.43 -47.64 25.90
CA VAL A 948 1.86 -46.51 26.67
C VAL A 948 1.33 -47.02 28.01
N PRO A 949 1.60 -46.36 29.15
CA PRO A 949 1.08 -46.80 30.44
C PRO A 949 -0.45 -46.75 30.50
N SER A 950 -1.07 -47.89 30.81
CA SER A 950 -2.53 -48.04 30.92
C SER A 950 -3.13 -47.37 32.17
N GLU A 951 -2.28 -46.94 33.11
CA GLU A 951 -2.70 -46.14 34.27
C GLU A 951 -2.91 -44.67 33.88
N LYS A 952 -4.08 -44.13 34.26
CA LYS A 952 -4.42 -42.71 34.05
C LYS A 952 -3.35 -41.79 34.66
N LEU A 953 -3.04 -40.71 33.96
CA LEU A 953 -2.12 -39.68 34.45
C LEU A 953 -2.92 -38.61 35.19
N THR A 954 -2.97 -38.67 36.52
CA THR A 954 -3.62 -37.62 37.32
C THR A 954 -2.66 -36.46 37.56
N ILE A 955 -3.11 -35.23 37.27
CA ILE A 955 -2.35 -33.97 37.35
C ILE A 955 -3.14 -32.98 38.21
N SER A 956 -2.46 -32.13 38.99
CA SER A 956 -3.11 -31.03 39.73
C SER A 956 -3.33 -29.82 38.83
N GLN A 957 -4.45 -29.10 39.02
CA GLN A 957 -4.74 -27.88 38.28
C GLN A 957 -3.58 -26.87 38.35
N GLY A 958 -3.15 -26.37 37.19
CA GLY A 958 -2.04 -25.42 37.03
C GLY A 958 -0.62 -26.00 37.10
N ALA A 959 -0.47 -27.33 37.22
CA ALA A 959 0.85 -27.97 37.18
C ALA A 959 1.33 -28.26 35.75
N GLU A 960 2.65 -28.42 35.58
CA GLU A 960 3.28 -28.89 34.35
C GLU A 960 2.98 -30.37 34.09
N ALA A 961 2.85 -30.75 32.81
CA ALA A 961 2.42 -32.08 32.37
C ALA A 961 3.48 -32.75 31.48
N ASP A 962 4.31 -33.60 32.08
CA ASP A 962 5.16 -34.54 31.34
C ASP A 962 4.29 -35.69 30.79
N LEU A 963 3.90 -35.57 29.52
CA LEU A 963 3.05 -36.53 28.82
C LEU A 963 3.83 -37.74 28.27
N THR A 964 5.13 -37.60 27.96
CA THR A 964 5.96 -38.70 27.45
C THR A 964 6.35 -39.70 28.55
N LYS A 965 6.17 -39.33 29.83
CA LYS A 965 6.50 -40.12 31.02
C LYS A 965 6.01 -41.58 30.99
N GLY A 966 6.96 -42.48 30.73
CA GLY A 966 6.75 -43.93 30.74
C GLY A 966 6.22 -44.49 29.42
N VAL A 967 6.13 -43.66 28.37
CA VAL A 967 5.90 -44.11 27.00
C VAL A 967 7.23 -44.54 26.38
N SER A 968 7.21 -45.59 25.57
CA SER A 968 8.36 -46.03 24.78
C SER A 968 7.90 -46.73 23.52
N ALA A 969 8.73 -46.74 22.48
CA ALA A 969 8.43 -47.41 21.22
C ALA A 969 9.65 -48.19 20.73
N LYS A 970 9.44 -49.42 20.26
CA LYS A 970 10.51 -50.26 19.71
C LYS A 970 10.05 -50.99 18.47
N ASP A 971 10.93 -51.09 17.49
CA ASP A 971 10.75 -51.97 16.35
C ASP A 971 11.91 -52.97 16.23
N LYS A 972 11.69 -54.05 15.48
CA LYS A 972 12.61 -55.17 15.28
C LYS A 972 13.65 -54.89 14.18
N GLU A 973 13.37 -53.98 13.26
CA GLU A 973 14.20 -53.58 12.12
C GLU A 973 14.79 -52.17 12.36
N ASP A 974 14.00 -51.23 12.89
CA ASP A 974 14.41 -49.85 13.20
C ASP A 974 15.08 -49.67 14.59
N GLY A 975 14.80 -50.55 15.55
CA GLY A 975 15.39 -50.49 16.90
C GLY A 975 14.59 -49.68 17.92
N ASP A 976 15.22 -48.74 18.64
CA ASP A 976 14.53 -47.90 19.64
C ASP A 976 13.97 -46.63 18.98
N LEU A 977 12.65 -46.49 19.05
CA LEU A 977 11.88 -45.42 18.41
C LEU A 977 11.26 -44.46 19.44
N THR A 978 11.60 -44.60 20.71
CA THR A 978 11.02 -43.83 21.82
C THR A 978 11.13 -42.31 21.59
N ASP A 979 12.26 -41.83 21.07
CA ASP A 979 12.48 -40.40 20.77
C ASP A 979 11.74 -39.92 19.50
N LYS A 980 11.20 -40.83 18.67
CA LYS A 980 10.34 -40.52 17.51
C LYS A 980 8.83 -40.52 17.87
N VAL A 981 8.44 -40.77 19.12
CA VAL A 981 7.02 -40.80 19.53
C VAL A 981 6.43 -39.39 19.57
N LYS A 982 5.56 -39.08 18.60
CA LYS A 982 4.78 -37.83 18.57
C LYS A 982 3.60 -37.92 19.54
N VAL A 983 3.38 -36.87 20.32
CA VAL A 983 2.22 -36.71 21.19
C VAL A 983 1.17 -35.89 20.45
N ILE A 984 -0.04 -36.44 20.29
CA ILE A 984 -1.16 -35.85 19.54
C ILE A 984 -2.29 -35.51 20.51
N GLY A 985 -2.66 -34.23 20.54
CA GLY A 985 -3.66 -33.65 21.44
C GLY A 985 -3.03 -32.98 22.67
N SER A 986 -3.66 -31.89 23.12
CA SER A 986 -3.20 -31.08 24.25
C SER A 986 -4.00 -31.33 25.54
N VAL A 987 -3.38 -31.08 26.68
CA VAL A 987 -4.01 -31.14 28.01
C VAL A 987 -4.01 -29.75 28.62
N ASP A 988 -5.18 -29.14 28.74
CA ASP A 988 -5.33 -27.86 29.43
C ASP A 988 -5.31 -28.07 30.96
N THR A 989 -4.11 -27.99 31.55
CA THR A 989 -3.95 -28.15 33.00
C THR A 989 -4.57 -27.00 33.80
N SER A 990 -5.00 -25.90 33.18
CA SER A 990 -5.72 -24.81 33.87
C SER A 990 -7.18 -25.16 34.19
N LYS A 991 -7.77 -26.14 33.48
CA LYS A 991 -9.17 -26.56 33.62
C LYS A 991 -9.28 -28.00 34.16
N PRO A 992 -9.87 -28.22 35.35
CA PRO A 992 -10.15 -29.56 35.85
C PRO A 992 -11.07 -30.34 34.92
N GLY A 993 -10.72 -31.59 34.59
CA GLY A 993 -11.38 -32.37 33.57
C GLY A 993 -10.61 -33.63 33.15
N THR A 994 -11.20 -34.39 32.24
CA THR A 994 -10.61 -35.62 31.70
C THR A 994 -10.28 -35.43 30.22
N TYR A 995 -9.00 -35.56 29.90
CA TYR A 995 -8.42 -35.40 28.58
C TYR A 995 -7.95 -36.76 28.04
N SER A 996 -7.90 -36.92 26.72
CA SER A 996 -7.34 -38.11 26.08
C SER A 996 -6.20 -37.68 25.18
N VAL A 997 -5.02 -38.21 25.44
CA VAL A 997 -3.79 -37.95 24.67
C VAL A 997 -3.47 -39.19 23.84
N THR A 998 -3.19 -39.02 22.56
CA THR A 998 -2.77 -40.10 21.66
C THR A 998 -1.28 -40.00 21.41
N TYR A 999 -0.62 -41.14 21.30
CA TYR A 999 0.80 -41.28 20.99
C TYR A 999 0.89 -41.99 19.65
N ALA A 1000 1.71 -41.45 18.75
CA ALA A 1000 1.93 -41.97 17.42
C ALA A 1000 3.43 -42.13 17.16
N VAL A 1001 3.81 -43.23 16.52
CA VAL A 1001 5.20 -43.48 16.13
C VAL A 1001 5.26 -44.21 14.81
N THR A 1002 6.27 -43.89 14.02
CA THR A 1002 6.52 -44.43 12.68
C THR A 1002 7.96 -44.96 12.61
N ASP A 1003 8.14 -46.12 12.00
CA ASP A 1003 9.46 -46.67 11.63
C ASP A 1003 10.01 -46.02 10.33
N SER A 1004 11.09 -46.56 9.76
CA SER A 1004 11.65 -46.08 8.48
C SER A 1004 10.99 -46.69 7.23
N ALA A 1005 10.15 -47.72 7.37
CA ALA A 1005 9.37 -48.33 6.29
C ALA A 1005 7.97 -47.70 6.12
N GLY A 1006 7.54 -46.90 7.10
CA GLY A 1006 6.26 -46.18 7.13
C GLY A 1006 5.17 -46.84 7.98
N ASN A 1007 5.43 -47.98 8.64
CA ASN A 1007 4.40 -48.59 9.49
C ASN A 1007 4.21 -47.77 10.77
N GLN A 1008 2.97 -47.67 11.22
CA GLN A 1008 2.58 -46.80 12.33
C GLN A 1008 1.93 -47.58 13.47
N ALA A 1009 2.20 -47.15 14.70
CA ALA A 1009 1.48 -47.58 15.88
C ALA A 1009 0.85 -46.40 16.62
N LEU A 1010 -0.40 -46.58 17.05
CA LEU A 1010 -1.21 -45.61 17.79
C LEU A 1010 -1.67 -46.21 19.12
N ALA A 1011 -1.54 -45.45 20.19
CA ALA A 1011 -2.07 -45.79 21.51
C ALA A 1011 -2.51 -44.52 22.25
N SER A 1012 -3.47 -44.62 23.18
CA SER A 1012 -4.00 -43.44 23.89
C SER A 1012 -3.96 -43.62 25.41
N ARG A 1013 -3.77 -42.51 26.13
CA ARG A 1013 -3.77 -42.43 27.59
C ARG A 1013 -4.75 -41.37 28.07
N VAL A 1014 -5.48 -41.71 29.13
CA VAL A 1014 -6.36 -40.77 29.83
C VAL A 1014 -5.54 -39.92 30.81
N VAL A 1015 -5.72 -38.61 30.75
CA VAL A 1015 -5.11 -37.62 31.64
C VAL A 1015 -6.23 -36.90 32.42
N GLU A 1016 -6.09 -36.79 33.74
CA GLU A 1016 -7.14 -36.31 34.63
C GLU A 1016 -6.63 -35.12 35.44
N VAL A 1017 -7.09 -33.91 35.12
CA VAL A 1017 -6.74 -32.68 35.82
C VAL A 1017 -7.70 -32.53 37.02
N SER A 1018 -7.15 -32.61 38.23
CA SER A 1018 -7.88 -32.50 39.49
C SER A 1018 -7.81 -31.09 40.06
N ALA A 1019 -8.96 -30.55 40.50
CA ALA A 1019 -9.03 -29.26 41.18
C ALA A 1019 -8.30 -29.27 42.53
N THR A 1020 -7.69 -28.14 42.90
CA THR A 1020 -7.04 -27.97 44.21
C THR A 1020 -8.03 -27.47 45.26
N ASP A 1021 -8.39 -28.31 46.23
CA ASP A 1021 -9.21 -27.93 47.38
C ASP A 1021 -8.47 -26.91 48.29
N GLY A 1022 -8.93 -25.66 48.28
CA GLY A 1022 -8.46 -24.63 49.20
C GLY A 1022 -9.12 -24.76 50.58
N ASN A 1023 -8.31 -24.94 51.64
CA ASN A 1023 -8.76 -24.85 53.03
C ASN A 1023 -7.73 -24.07 53.87
N ASP A 1024 -8.21 -23.38 54.91
CA ASP A 1024 -7.55 -22.18 55.46
C ASP A 1024 -7.21 -22.28 56.98
N ASN A 1025 -6.33 -21.36 57.41
CA ASN A 1025 -6.37 -20.62 58.69
C ASN A 1025 -5.48 -21.02 59.91
N THR A 1026 -4.97 -19.98 60.57
CA THR A 1026 -4.37 -19.86 61.94
C THR A 1026 -2.93 -20.37 62.21
N GLY A 1027 -2.16 -19.65 63.07
CA GLY A 1027 -0.83 -20.16 63.54
C GLY A 1027 0.15 -19.29 64.39
N SER A 1028 -0.07 -17.98 64.60
CA SER A 1028 0.71 -16.98 65.40
C SER A 1028 1.94 -17.38 66.29
N SER A 1029 2.97 -16.50 66.29
CA SER A 1029 3.95 -16.16 67.39
C SER A 1029 5.00 -17.19 67.86
N SER A 1030 6.21 -16.83 68.35
CA SER A 1030 7.00 -15.56 68.40
C SER A 1030 8.44 -15.80 68.94
N SER A 1031 9.39 -14.87 68.69
CA SER A 1031 10.69 -14.63 69.42
C SER A 1031 11.75 -15.76 69.46
N SER A 1032 13.07 -15.55 69.58
CA SER A 1032 14.04 -14.43 69.31
C SER A 1032 15.49 -15.04 69.49
N GLU A 1033 16.67 -14.38 69.48
CA GLU A 1033 17.08 -12.96 69.43
C GLU A 1033 18.59 -12.81 69.03
N SER A 1034 18.95 -11.78 68.23
CA SER A 1034 20.33 -11.24 68.04
C SER A 1034 21.40 -12.15 67.37
N SER A 1035 22.50 -11.67 66.75
CA SER A 1035 22.95 -10.30 66.39
C SER A 1035 24.03 -10.30 65.28
N SER A 1036 24.13 -9.19 64.51
CA SER A 1036 25.27 -8.73 63.68
C SER A 1036 25.76 -9.61 62.50
N SER A 1037 26.08 -9.08 61.31
CA SER A 1037 26.07 -7.67 60.83
C SER A 1037 26.00 -7.57 59.29
N SER A 1038 25.32 -6.52 58.79
CA SER A 1038 25.33 -5.94 57.41
C SER A 1038 25.04 -6.90 56.23
N SER A 1039 23.93 -6.84 55.48
CA SER A 1039 23.25 -5.72 54.76
C SER A 1039 24.10 -5.11 53.63
N SER A 1040 23.62 -4.90 52.40
CA SER A 1040 22.28 -5.01 51.78
C SER A 1040 22.45 -5.13 50.24
N SER A 1041 21.52 -5.60 49.41
CA SER A 1041 20.15 -6.16 49.56
C SER A 1041 19.85 -7.01 48.32
N ASN A 1042 18.99 -8.05 48.42
CA ASN A 1042 18.65 -8.96 47.31
C ASN A 1042 17.23 -9.54 47.49
N GLN A 1043 16.71 -10.18 46.45
CA GLN A 1043 15.40 -10.85 46.28
C GLN A 1043 14.18 -9.91 46.11
N GLY A 1044 13.19 -10.27 45.28
CA GLY A 1044 13.17 -11.37 44.31
C GLY A 1044 11.78 -11.84 43.85
N SER A 1045 11.76 -12.50 42.70
CA SER A 1045 10.76 -13.48 42.21
C SER A 1045 9.25 -13.18 42.32
N SER A 1046 8.57 -13.14 41.18
CA SER A 1046 7.36 -13.96 41.01
C SER A 1046 7.16 -14.35 39.54
N HIS A 1047 7.33 -15.63 39.21
CA HIS A 1047 6.75 -16.18 37.98
C HIS A 1047 5.23 -16.20 38.12
N ARG A 1048 4.51 -15.89 37.04
CA ARG A 1048 3.08 -16.20 36.90
C ARG A 1048 2.85 -16.86 35.55
N VAL A 1049 2.16 -18.00 35.59
CA VAL A 1049 1.85 -18.85 34.43
C VAL A 1049 0.45 -18.51 33.92
N LEU A 1050 0.31 -18.34 32.61
CA LEU A 1050 -0.92 -18.37 31.81
C LEU A 1050 -0.57 -19.03 30.46
N PRO A 1051 -1.56 -19.51 29.67
CA PRO A 1051 -1.48 -20.87 29.13
C PRO A 1051 -0.89 -21.00 27.72
N ALA A 1052 -0.32 -22.19 27.45
CA ALA A 1052 0.15 -22.59 26.13
C ALA A 1052 -0.99 -23.14 25.25
N ILE A 1053 -0.98 -22.73 23.98
CA ILE A 1053 -1.65 -23.34 22.83
C ILE A 1053 -0.60 -23.40 21.71
N PHE A 1054 -0.82 -24.26 20.71
CA PHE A 1054 0.13 -24.72 19.66
C PHE A 1054 1.15 -25.77 20.14
N GLY A 1055 1.23 -26.87 19.38
CA GLY A 1055 2.01 -28.05 19.72
C GLY A 1055 1.68 -29.26 18.85
N ALA A 1056 1.65 -29.09 17.52
CA ALA A 1056 1.45 -30.18 16.55
C ALA A 1056 1.91 -29.79 15.12
N LEU A 1057 3.11 -29.21 14.98
CA LEU A 1057 3.77 -29.03 13.67
C LEU A 1057 4.97 -29.97 13.53
N ILE A 1058 5.29 -30.29 12.27
CA ILE A 1058 6.50 -30.96 11.78
C ILE A 1058 6.67 -32.45 12.11
N GLY A 1059 6.76 -33.20 11.03
CA GLY A 1059 7.80 -34.19 10.78
C GLY A 1059 7.59 -34.61 9.34
N ALA A 1060 8.04 -33.79 8.39
CA ALA A 1060 9.39 -33.84 7.83
C ALA A 1060 9.56 -35.12 7.00
N VAL A 1061 9.71 -35.05 5.68
CA VAL A 1061 10.12 -33.91 4.82
C VAL A 1061 8.90 -33.11 4.31
N GLY A 1062 8.76 -31.79 4.39
CA GLY A 1062 9.46 -30.68 5.08
C GLY A 1062 8.79 -29.37 4.59
N ALA A 1063 8.65 -28.28 5.32
CA ALA A 1063 8.78 -27.92 6.72
C ALA A 1063 7.97 -26.60 6.94
N THR A 1064 8.56 -25.47 7.32
CA THR A 1064 8.00 -24.21 7.86
C THR A 1064 7.24 -23.28 6.87
N GLY A 1065 6.25 -23.79 6.12
CA GLY A 1065 5.52 -23.02 5.10
C GLY A 1065 4.28 -22.19 5.51
N ILE A 1066 3.74 -22.27 6.74
CA ILE A 1066 2.42 -21.65 7.07
C ILE A 1066 2.37 -21.01 8.47
N ILE A 1067 2.60 -19.69 8.57
CA ILE A 1067 2.17 -18.83 9.70
C ILE A 1067 1.64 -17.47 9.23
N ALA A 1068 2.23 -16.86 8.18
CA ALA A 1068 1.93 -15.48 7.77
C ALA A 1068 0.44 -15.20 7.49
N GLY A 1069 -0.26 -16.08 6.77
CA GLY A 1069 -1.64 -15.84 6.30
C GLY A 1069 -2.72 -15.72 7.37
N MET A 1070 -2.47 -16.15 8.61
CA MET A 1070 -3.47 -16.07 9.69
C MET A 1070 -3.41 -14.78 10.52
N LEU A 1071 -2.40 -13.92 10.34
CA LEU A 1071 -2.23 -12.72 11.18
C LEU A 1071 -3.18 -11.56 10.82
N ASN A 1072 -3.65 -11.49 9.57
CA ASN A 1072 -4.49 -10.39 9.08
C ASN A 1072 -5.94 -10.44 9.61
N TYR A 1073 -6.41 -11.59 10.10
CA TYR A 1073 -7.78 -11.79 10.61
C TYR A 1073 -7.94 -11.45 12.10
N PHE A 1074 -7.01 -10.71 12.71
CA PHE A 1074 -7.05 -10.35 14.14
C PHE A 1074 -7.03 -8.84 14.37
N ALA A 1075 -8.03 -8.34 15.11
CA ALA A 1075 -8.10 -6.94 15.52
C ALA A 1075 -6.80 -6.46 16.21
N PRO A 1076 -6.36 -5.18 16.03
CA PRO A 1076 -5.04 -4.71 16.46
C PRO A 1076 -4.68 -4.93 17.94
N GLU A 1077 -5.68 -4.86 18.83
CA GLU A 1077 -5.52 -5.18 20.25
C GLU A 1077 -5.06 -6.62 20.52
N THR A 1078 -5.41 -7.57 19.65
CA THR A 1078 -5.01 -8.97 19.71
C THR A 1078 -3.56 -9.12 19.22
N ILE A 1079 -3.18 -8.40 18.17
CA ILE A 1079 -1.80 -8.36 17.65
C ILE A 1079 -0.83 -7.82 18.71
N GLN A 1080 -1.17 -6.74 19.42
CA GLN A 1080 -0.34 -6.26 20.55
C GLN A 1080 -0.20 -7.29 21.69
N LYS A 1081 -1.27 -8.05 21.98
CA LYS A 1081 -1.24 -9.11 23.01
C LYS A 1081 -0.39 -10.31 22.56
N LEU A 1082 -0.35 -10.61 21.27
CA LEU A 1082 0.51 -11.63 20.67
C LEU A 1082 1.99 -11.21 20.69
N LYS A 1083 2.35 -10.02 20.20
CA LYS A 1083 3.76 -9.53 20.22
C LYS A 1083 4.35 -9.57 21.63
N ARG A 1084 3.62 -9.04 22.63
CA ARG A 1084 4.02 -9.08 24.05
C ARG A 1084 4.06 -10.48 24.69
N ALA A 1085 3.50 -11.51 24.06
CA ALA A 1085 3.55 -12.89 24.55
C ALA A 1085 4.73 -13.70 23.97
N PHE A 1086 5.18 -13.36 22.76
CA PHE A 1086 6.24 -14.10 22.06
C PHE A 1086 7.63 -13.45 22.10
N GLY A 1087 7.74 -12.16 22.41
CA GLY A 1087 9.04 -11.48 22.58
C GLY A 1087 9.73 -11.13 21.26
N PHE A 1088 8.94 -10.69 20.29
CA PHE A 1088 9.37 -9.93 19.11
C PHE A 1088 9.16 -8.43 19.36
#